data_AF-A0A0U5EVD1-F1
#
_entry.id   AF-A0A0U5EVD1-F1
#
_cell.length_a   1.000
_cell.length_b   1.000
_cell.length_c   1.000
_cell.angle_alpha   90.00
_cell.angle_beta   90.00
_cell.angle_gamma   90.00
#
_symmetry.space_group_name_H-M   'P 1'
#
loop_
_entity.id
_entity.type
_entity.pdbx_description
1 polymer ?
#
loop_
_entity_poly.entity_id
_entity_poly.type
_entity_poly.pdbx_seq_one_letter_code
_entity_poly.pdbx_strand_id
1 'polypeptide(L)'
;MALPPHEPENTSPVGRTVRVTGDDLRARTHRDQMHVRLLGVAGGFCVLFAVVAVKLTIATVLHPMAPEKRQIAPQVPEIPKIDPKASLAGDFSLPQVHRASIVDRNGQTLALSLPVAQVYANPQELIDPQDVTQKLKSVLKDLDEAETVRRLSLPKQFVYIARNISPQQELAINSLGIPGIYFEPGERRHYPLGHMAAQIMGTVDIDDHGVAGVERYFDKRLMSDHRPLRLSLDVRVQSVVRDELANAMTTFQAIGACAIVMDVHTGEIVAMVSLPDYDANEFNHATNDARFNRAVTGLYEPGSTFKLQTAAMGLETGTIHIWDRFSSVPIHVGRFKISDMKSDHFSEWLTLPEVMAYSSNPAAAHIALDVGGKKQAEWMRNMGFFAPVPVELPEAARPLVPHQWSISTTMTVGFGHGMAEPPLAIVRGTAATVNGGILLKPTLLEREDAAAAMAGNAPDNPLAQGVQTAALEQAVAQPKPAAAAETPTAQTDTGEEPLPAPEGTRVISEKNSSLLRRLLRLDVTSGTGRTAESPGYFVGGKTGTAEKIGPHGGYLKHVNISAFTGIFPMNTPRYAVYVMLDSPKPTPQTHGWTTAGWNAAPTVSKIISRIGPMLQIFPDTAHAAEIDAAMALPMHPPVPRGVRPLGPGNDPGDPRKAEAARKAEKAAEKQKLAELKKQHGSEVMDE
;
A
#
# COMPACT_ATOMS: atom_id res chain seq x y z
N MET A 1 61.54 8.21 45.40
CA MET A 1 61.55 9.64 45.75
C MET A 1 60.51 9.82 46.86
N ALA A 2 60.93 10.41 47.98
CA ALA A 2 60.30 10.28 49.30
C ALA A 2 58.90 10.94 49.41
N LEU A 3 58.03 10.32 50.22
CA LEU A 3 56.82 10.93 50.79
C LEU A 3 57.19 11.95 51.88
N PRO A 4 56.44 13.05 52.05
CA PRO A 4 56.35 13.77 53.31
C PRO A 4 55.04 13.44 54.08
N PRO A 5 55.02 13.53 55.43
CA PRO A 5 53.95 12.98 56.26
C PRO A 5 52.94 14.00 56.82
N HIS A 6 51.73 13.47 57.07
CA HIS A 6 50.60 13.83 57.94
C HIS A 6 50.52 15.15 58.74
N GLU A 7 49.32 15.77 58.68
CA GLU A 7 48.65 16.39 59.84
C GLU A 7 47.20 15.87 59.95
N PRO A 8 46.64 15.66 61.18
CA PRO A 8 45.26 15.25 61.37
C PRO A 8 44.39 16.44 61.86
N GLU A 9 43.31 16.74 61.15
CA GLU A 9 42.32 17.73 61.59
C GLU A 9 41.05 17.03 62.13
N ASN A 10 40.84 17.14 63.43
CA ASN A 10 39.66 16.67 64.15
C ASN A 10 38.64 17.82 64.22
N THR A 11 37.50 17.70 63.52
CA THR A 11 36.35 18.58 63.73
C THR A 11 35.06 17.78 63.81
N SER A 12 34.41 17.81 64.99
CA SER A 12 33.03 17.36 65.17
C SER A 12 32.06 18.41 64.59
N PRO A 13 31.06 18.04 63.78
CA PRO A 13 30.16 19.02 63.18
C PRO A 13 29.04 19.45 64.13
N VAL A 14 28.98 20.76 64.37
CA VAL A 14 27.89 21.51 64.98
C VAL A 14 26.60 21.32 64.15
N GLY A 15 25.49 20.95 64.81
CA GLY A 15 24.20 20.77 64.17
C GLY A 15 23.67 22.05 63.53
N ARG A 16 23.62 22.08 62.19
CA ARG A 16 23.05 23.17 61.40
C ARG A 16 21.58 22.87 61.10
N THR A 17 20.67 23.73 61.54
CA THR A 17 19.25 23.68 61.15
C THR A 17 19.13 24.11 59.68
N VAL A 18 18.86 23.15 58.79
CA VAL A 18 18.69 23.40 57.34
C VAL A 18 17.21 23.63 57.04
N ARG A 19 16.89 24.79 56.46
CA ARG A 19 15.53 25.12 55.98
C ARG A 19 15.32 24.42 54.63
N VAL A 20 14.55 23.33 54.63
CA VAL A 20 14.23 22.56 53.42
C VAL A 20 13.14 23.30 52.64
N THR A 21 13.41 23.65 51.38
CA THR A 21 12.44 24.31 50.49
C THR A 21 11.48 23.29 49.86
N GLY A 22 10.33 23.75 49.35
CA GLY A 22 9.35 22.87 48.68
C GLY A 22 9.86 22.16 47.41
N ASP A 23 10.96 22.66 46.84
CA ASP A 23 11.61 22.05 45.68
C ASP A 23 12.56 20.91 46.08
N ASP A 24 13.22 21.02 47.24
CA ASP A 24 14.03 19.93 47.81
C ASP A 24 13.17 18.71 48.16
N LEU A 25 11.96 18.93 48.68
CA LEU A 25 11.02 17.84 48.97
C LEU A 25 10.54 17.14 47.69
N ARG A 26 10.33 17.90 46.61
CA ARG A 26 9.95 17.35 45.29
C ARG A 26 11.10 16.58 44.64
N ALA A 27 12.33 17.05 44.76
CA ALA A 27 13.52 16.33 44.27
C ALA A 27 13.72 15.00 45.02
N ARG A 28 13.49 14.97 46.34
CA ARG A 28 13.55 13.73 47.14
C ARG A 28 12.47 12.74 46.76
N THR A 29 11.22 13.19 46.60
CA THR A 29 10.12 12.31 46.16
C THR A 29 10.34 11.74 44.76
N HIS A 30 10.88 12.52 43.83
CA HIS A 30 11.28 12.00 42.51
C HIS A 30 12.38 10.94 42.60
N ARG A 31 13.38 11.13 43.47
CA ARG A 31 14.47 10.16 43.67
C ARG A 31 13.97 8.86 44.28
N ASP A 32 13.04 8.92 45.24
CA ASP A 32 12.44 7.73 45.84
C ASP A 32 11.59 6.96 44.81
N GLN A 33 10.82 7.66 43.97
CA GLN A 33 10.08 7.01 42.88
C GLN A 33 11.00 6.32 41.86
N MET A 34 12.16 6.91 41.56
CA MET A 34 13.15 6.27 40.69
C MET A 34 13.77 5.03 41.32
N HIS A 35 14.13 5.06 42.60
CA HIS A 35 14.66 3.89 43.32
C HIS A 35 13.64 2.74 43.36
N VAL A 36 12.37 3.02 43.62
CA VAL A 36 11.31 2.00 43.63
C VAL A 36 11.13 1.36 42.24
N ARG A 37 11.18 2.16 41.17
CA ARG A 37 11.12 1.63 39.79
C ARG A 37 12.34 0.78 39.45
N LEU A 38 13.54 1.20 39.86
CA LEU A 38 14.77 0.46 39.62
C LEU A 38 14.76 -0.90 40.34
N LEU A 39 14.27 -0.92 41.59
CA LEU A 39 14.06 -2.16 42.34
C LEU A 39 13.02 -3.07 41.70
N GLY A 40 11.94 -2.50 41.15
CA GLY A 40 10.94 -3.27 40.40
C GLY A 40 11.50 -3.93 39.14
N VAL A 41 12.32 -3.20 38.37
CA VAL A 41 13.01 -3.75 37.19
C VAL A 41 14.02 -4.83 37.57
N ALA A 42 14.83 -4.59 38.61
CA ALA A 42 15.80 -5.57 39.09
C ALA A 42 15.11 -6.85 39.58
N GLY A 43 14.00 -6.73 40.32
CA GLY A 43 13.18 -7.87 40.74
C GLY A 43 12.63 -8.66 39.55
N GLY A 44 12.15 -7.98 38.51
CA GLY A 44 11.70 -8.61 37.26
C GLY A 44 12.79 -9.43 36.58
N PHE A 45 14.02 -8.91 36.50
CA PHE A 45 15.16 -9.65 35.95
C PHE A 45 15.51 -10.87 36.80
N CYS A 46 15.52 -10.76 38.13
CA CYS A 46 15.80 -11.91 39.01
C CYS A 46 14.80 -13.06 38.80
N VAL A 47 13.50 -12.74 38.65
CA VAL A 47 12.47 -13.76 38.38
C VAL A 47 12.69 -14.40 37.02
N LEU A 48 12.97 -13.61 35.98
CA LEU A 48 13.23 -14.13 34.63
C LEU A 48 14.44 -15.09 34.63
N PHE A 49 15.55 -14.70 35.26
CA PHE A 49 16.74 -15.52 35.34
C PHE A 49 16.51 -16.79 36.17
N ALA A 50 15.72 -16.72 37.24
CA ALA A 50 15.35 -17.90 38.01
C ALA A 50 14.54 -18.90 37.15
N VAL A 51 13.59 -18.42 36.35
CA VAL A 51 12.81 -19.28 35.43
C VAL A 51 13.73 -19.92 34.39
N VAL A 52 14.64 -19.16 33.79
CA VAL A 52 15.61 -19.69 32.82
C VAL A 52 16.52 -20.73 33.47
N ALA A 53 17.05 -20.45 34.66
CA ALA A 53 17.91 -21.37 35.39
C ALA A 53 17.19 -22.69 35.70
N VAL A 54 15.96 -22.62 36.22
CA VAL A 54 15.13 -23.81 36.47
C VAL A 54 14.90 -24.60 35.19
N LYS A 55 14.54 -23.93 34.08
CA LYS A 55 14.35 -24.59 32.78
C LYS A 55 15.63 -25.27 32.30
N LEU A 56 16.77 -24.62 32.46
CA LEU A 56 18.08 -25.16 32.09
C LEU A 56 18.42 -26.39 32.92
N THR A 57 18.22 -26.34 34.24
CA THR A 57 18.45 -27.47 35.16
C THR A 57 17.54 -28.66 34.82
N ILE A 58 16.26 -28.41 34.49
CA ILE A 58 15.35 -29.48 34.05
C ILE A 58 15.87 -30.11 32.74
N ALA A 59 16.28 -29.30 31.76
CA ALA A 59 16.72 -29.77 30.45
C ALA A 59 18.10 -30.47 30.47
N THR A 60 18.96 -30.16 31.45
CA THR A 60 20.35 -30.66 31.50
C THR A 60 20.56 -31.76 32.53
N VAL A 61 19.88 -31.70 33.67
CA VAL A 61 20.11 -32.60 34.79
C VAL A 61 18.98 -33.61 34.94
N LEU A 62 17.72 -33.18 34.83
CA LEU A 62 16.56 -34.06 35.08
C LEU A 62 16.13 -34.83 33.84
N HIS A 63 16.17 -34.21 32.65
CA HIS A 63 15.86 -34.83 31.36
C HIS A 63 16.90 -34.46 30.31
N PRO A 64 18.15 -34.95 30.42
CA PRO A 64 19.14 -34.74 29.38
C PRO A 64 18.64 -35.35 28.07
N MET A 65 18.29 -34.51 27.10
CA MET A 65 17.98 -34.97 25.76
C MET A 65 19.24 -35.65 25.20
N ALA A 66 19.12 -36.92 24.83
CA ALA A 66 20.20 -37.57 24.10
C ALA A 66 20.46 -36.76 22.81
N PRO A 67 21.71 -36.42 22.48
CA PRO A 67 22.00 -35.76 21.21
C PRO A 67 21.46 -36.66 20.09
N GLU A 68 20.64 -36.10 19.20
CA GLU A 68 20.29 -36.77 17.96
C GLU A 68 21.60 -37.18 17.30
N LYS A 69 21.81 -38.49 17.15
CA LYS A 69 22.89 -39.02 16.31
C LYS A 69 22.53 -38.69 14.87
N ARG A 70 22.73 -37.44 14.45
CA ARG A 70 22.84 -37.09 13.04
C ARG A 70 24.08 -37.81 12.54
N GLN A 71 23.86 -38.93 11.87
CA GLN A 71 24.92 -39.70 11.25
C GLN A 71 25.64 -38.78 10.25
N ILE A 72 26.87 -38.45 10.62
CA ILE A 72 27.83 -37.73 9.80
C ILE A 72 28.32 -38.72 8.75
N ALA A 73 27.55 -38.86 7.67
CA ALA A 73 28.04 -39.45 6.43
C ALA A 73 28.13 -38.30 5.42
N PRO A 74 29.19 -38.21 4.58
CA PRO A 74 29.20 -37.30 3.44
C PRO A 74 28.03 -37.68 2.53
N GLN A 75 26.95 -36.91 2.58
CA GLN A 75 25.83 -37.12 1.66
C GLN A 75 26.25 -36.52 0.33
N VAL A 76 26.58 -37.38 -0.64
CA VAL A 76 26.67 -36.94 -2.04
C VAL A 76 25.23 -36.61 -2.46
N PRO A 77 24.91 -35.36 -2.87
CA PRO A 77 23.58 -35.04 -3.35
C PRO A 77 23.25 -35.90 -4.56
N GLU A 78 22.08 -36.53 -4.59
CA GLU A 78 21.58 -37.14 -5.83
C GLU A 78 21.37 -36.03 -6.86
N ILE A 79 22.09 -36.11 -7.99
CA ILE A 79 21.93 -35.16 -9.09
C ILE A 79 20.52 -35.34 -9.68
N PRO A 80 19.66 -34.30 -9.70
CA PRO A 80 18.34 -34.40 -10.28
C PRO A 80 18.44 -34.80 -11.75
N LYS A 81 17.88 -35.95 -12.12
CA LYS A 81 17.69 -36.31 -13.53
C LYS A 81 16.55 -35.47 -14.06
N ILE A 82 16.87 -34.46 -14.88
CA ILE A 82 15.87 -33.64 -15.57
C ILE A 82 15.14 -34.57 -16.56
N ASP A 83 13.88 -34.91 -16.27
CA ASP A 83 12.99 -35.55 -17.25
C ASP A 83 12.45 -34.46 -18.20
N PRO A 84 12.88 -34.42 -19.47
CA PRO A 84 12.45 -33.38 -20.42
C PRO A 84 10.96 -33.46 -20.79
N LYS A 85 10.24 -34.53 -20.43
CA LYS A 85 8.80 -34.68 -20.72
C LYS A 85 7.89 -34.30 -19.54
N ALA A 86 8.40 -34.30 -18.31
CA ALA A 86 7.65 -33.89 -17.12
C ALA A 86 7.70 -32.36 -16.88
N SER A 87 8.72 -31.68 -17.39
CA SER A 87 9.01 -30.27 -17.12
C SER A 87 8.25 -29.24 -17.98
N LEU A 88 7.43 -29.68 -18.92
CA LEU A 88 6.69 -28.79 -19.82
C LEU A 88 5.29 -28.42 -19.32
N ALA A 89 4.81 -29.01 -18.22
CA ALA A 89 3.46 -28.74 -17.71
C ALA A 89 3.29 -28.81 -16.17
N GLY A 90 4.34 -29.10 -15.39
CA GLY A 90 4.24 -29.27 -13.93
C GLY A 90 5.41 -28.67 -13.17
N ASP A 91 5.08 -27.92 -12.12
CA ASP A 91 5.90 -27.29 -11.09
C ASP A 91 7.38 -27.71 -11.05
N PHE A 92 8.27 -26.73 -11.26
CA PHE A 92 9.71 -26.87 -11.05
C PHE A 92 10.02 -26.97 -9.54
N SER A 93 9.73 -28.13 -8.94
CA SER A 93 10.08 -28.45 -7.56
C SER A 93 11.43 -29.16 -7.53
N LEU A 94 12.43 -28.51 -6.92
CA LEU A 94 13.75 -29.10 -6.74
C LEU A 94 13.73 -29.99 -5.49
N PRO A 95 14.19 -31.25 -5.56
CA PRO A 95 14.28 -32.10 -4.38
C PRO A 95 15.21 -31.42 -3.36
N GLN A 96 14.81 -31.40 -2.07
CA GLN A 96 15.46 -30.72 -0.93
C GLN A 96 15.10 -29.24 -0.70
N VAL A 97 14.24 -28.64 -1.53
CA VAL A 97 13.79 -27.26 -1.33
C VAL A 97 12.48 -27.26 -0.53
N HIS A 98 12.46 -26.55 0.59
CA HIS A 98 11.30 -26.51 1.48
C HIS A 98 10.42 -25.29 1.16
N ARG A 99 11.03 -24.15 0.89
CA ARG A 99 10.27 -22.91 0.65
C ARG A 99 9.66 -22.87 -0.74
N ALA A 100 8.35 -22.74 -0.80
CA ALA A 100 7.58 -22.69 -2.05
C ALA A 100 8.01 -21.54 -2.97
N SER A 101 7.92 -21.76 -4.28
CA SER A 101 8.10 -20.71 -5.27
C SER A 101 6.95 -19.70 -5.22
N ILE A 102 7.24 -18.48 -5.68
CA ILE A 102 6.24 -17.44 -5.91
C ILE A 102 6.18 -17.19 -7.41
N VAL A 103 4.99 -17.20 -7.98
CA VAL A 103 4.75 -16.98 -9.41
C VAL A 103 3.76 -15.83 -9.62
N ASP A 104 3.85 -15.17 -10.77
CA ASP A 104 2.85 -14.22 -11.23
C ASP A 104 1.56 -14.96 -11.67
N ARG A 105 0.52 -14.22 -12.04
CA ARG A 105 -0.77 -14.81 -12.44
C ARG A 105 -0.66 -15.73 -13.65
N ASN A 106 0.29 -15.47 -14.54
CA ASN A 106 0.54 -16.25 -15.75
C ASN A 106 1.53 -17.41 -15.52
N GLY A 107 2.00 -17.62 -14.29
CA GLY A 107 2.96 -18.67 -13.93
C GLY A 107 4.43 -18.29 -14.09
N GLN A 108 4.76 -17.02 -14.37
CA GLN A 108 6.15 -16.57 -14.42
C GLN A 108 6.74 -16.57 -13.00
N THR A 109 7.87 -17.27 -12.82
CA THR A 109 8.57 -17.32 -11.53
C THR A 109 9.11 -15.96 -11.11
N LEU A 110 8.69 -15.50 -9.93
CA LEU A 110 9.12 -14.28 -9.27
C LEU A 110 10.16 -14.56 -8.18
N ALA A 111 9.99 -15.67 -7.45
CA ALA A 111 10.94 -16.15 -6.45
C ALA A 111 10.98 -17.68 -6.45
N LEU A 112 12.16 -18.24 -6.28
CA LEU A 112 12.36 -19.67 -6.08
C LEU A 112 13.52 -19.93 -5.13
N SER A 113 13.50 -21.08 -4.50
CA SER A 113 14.59 -21.53 -3.64
C SER A 113 15.46 -22.51 -4.43
N LEU A 114 16.77 -22.27 -4.44
CA LEU A 114 17.77 -23.10 -5.11
C LEU A 114 18.50 -23.96 -4.08
N PRO A 115 18.73 -25.26 -4.33
CA PRO A 115 19.49 -26.11 -3.44
C PRO A 115 20.95 -25.65 -3.41
N VAL A 116 21.46 -25.46 -2.20
CA VAL A 116 22.86 -25.11 -1.93
C VAL A 116 23.37 -26.01 -0.82
N ALA A 117 24.68 -26.05 -0.63
CA ALA A 117 25.28 -26.65 0.56
C ALA A 117 25.89 -25.57 1.45
N GLN A 118 26.05 -25.89 2.72
CA GLN A 118 26.82 -25.14 3.67
C GLN A 118 28.01 -25.99 4.09
N VAL A 119 29.22 -25.45 4.00
CA VAL A 119 30.44 -26.16 4.39
C VAL A 119 30.87 -25.74 5.78
N TYR A 120 31.06 -26.73 6.65
CA TYR A 120 31.56 -26.56 8.00
C TYR A 120 32.70 -27.53 8.28
N ALA A 121 33.49 -27.22 9.30
CA ALA A 121 34.64 -28.01 9.70
C ALA A 121 34.57 -28.41 11.17
N ASN A 122 35.15 -29.56 11.49
CA ASN A 122 35.54 -29.94 12.85
C ASN A 122 37.06 -29.74 13.00
N PRO A 123 37.53 -28.62 13.58
CA PRO A 123 38.95 -28.37 13.85
C PRO A 123 39.73 -29.50 14.54
N GLN A 124 39.08 -30.31 15.38
CA GLN A 124 39.74 -31.40 16.11
C GLN A 124 40.13 -32.59 15.20
N GLU A 125 39.56 -32.65 14.00
CA GLU A 125 39.88 -33.68 12.99
C GLU A 125 40.85 -33.16 11.93
N LEU A 126 41.16 -31.86 11.94
CA LEU A 126 42.06 -31.24 10.98
C LEU A 126 43.52 -31.47 11.37
N ILE A 127 44.33 -31.82 10.37
CA ILE A 127 45.77 -32.03 10.55
C ILE A 127 46.52 -30.69 10.49
N ASP A 128 46.31 -29.92 9.42
CA ASP A 128 46.95 -28.62 9.20
C ASP A 128 45.92 -27.59 8.73
N PRO A 129 45.50 -26.66 9.62
CA PRO A 129 44.56 -25.59 9.28
C PRO A 129 45.01 -24.68 8.11
N GLN A 130 46.32 -24.51 7.89
CA GLN A 130 46.84 -23.64 6.84
C GLN A 130 46.71 -24.31 5.46
N ASP A 131 47.14 -25.56 5.33
CA ASP A 131 46.97 -26.37 4.11
C ASP A 131 45.49 -26.51 3.74
N VAL A 132 44.63 -26.82 4.73
CA VAL A 132 43.18 -26.91 4.54
C VAL A 132 42.61 -25.59 3.99
N THR A 133 43.02 -24.46 4.55
CA THR A 133 42.54 -23.14 4.10
C THR A 133 42.98 -22.84 2.66
N GLN A 134 44.22 -23.16 2.28
CA GLN A 134 44.72 -22.97 0.91
C GLN A 134 43.96 -23.84 -0.10
N LYS A 135 43.70 -25.11 0.25
CA LYS A 135 42.89 -26.02 -0.55
C LYS A 135 41.46 -25.51 -0.72
N LEU A 136 40.82 -25.06 0.35
CA LEU A 136 39.47 -24.49 0.30
C LEU A 136 39.43 -23.21 -0.55
N LYS A 137 40.44 -22.34 -0.45
CA LYS A 137 40.57 -21.10 -1.24
C LYS A 137 40.63 -21.36 -2.75
N SER A 138 41.17 -22.50 -3.17
CA SER A 138 41.23 -22.88 -4.59
C SER A 138 39.83 -23.05 -5.23
N VAL A 139 38.84 -23.43 -4.42
CA VAL A 139 37.43 -23.58 -4.84
C VAL A 139 36.60 -22.36 -4.45
N LEU A 140 36.78 -21.86 -3.23
CA LEU A 140 36.08 -20.72 -2.64
C LEU A 140 36.94 -19.47 -2.75
N LYS A 141 36.93 -18.83 -3.93
CA LYS A 141 37.81 -17.69 -4.24
C LYS A 141 37.65 -16.49 -3.30
N ASP A 142 36.46 -16.29 -2.73
CA ASP A 142 36.15 -15.15 -1.84
C ASP A 142 36.45 -15.45 -0.36
N LEU A 143 36.97 -16.63 -0.03
CA LEU A 143 37.28 -17.04 1.34
C LEU A 143 38.39 -16.16 1.95
N ASP A 144 38.16 -15.59 3.14
CA ASP A 144 39.21 -14.88 3.90
C ASP A 144 40.15 -15.90 4.55
N GLU A 145 41.38 -15.98 4.04
CA GLU A 145 42.37 -16.97 4.49
C GLU A 145 42.76 -16.74 5.95
N ALA A 146 43.02 -15.50 6.35
CA ALA A 146 43.50 -15.18 7.69
C ALA A 146 42.44 -15.50 8.75
N GLU A 147 41.19 -15.12 8.47
CA GLU A 147 40.07 -15.43 9.36
C GLU A 147 39.76 -16.93 9.40
N THR A 148 39.84 -17.61 8.26
CA THR A 148 39.56 -19.05 8.20
C THR A 148 40.60 -19.85 8.96
N VAL A 149 41.90 -19.59 8.78
CA VAL A 149 42.96 -20.22 9.57
C VAL A 149 42.74 -19.99 11.06
N ARG A 150 42.42 -18.73 11.45
CA ARG A 150 42.13 -18.39 12.84
C ARG A 150 41.00 -19.24 13.41
N ARG A 151 39.87 -19.36 12.69
CA ARG A 151 38.71 -20.15 13.14
C ARG A 151 39.01 -21.64 13.20
N LEU A 152 39.75 -22.16 12.22
CA LEU A 152 40.14 -23.58 12.15
C LEU A 152 41.19 -23.97 13.18
N SER A 153 41.89 -23.01 13.77
CA SER A 153 42.88 -23.27 14.83
C SER A 153 42.27 -23.29 16.24
N LEU A 154 40.98 -22.95 16.38
CA LEU A 154 40.29 -22.96 17.66
C LEU A 154 39.94 -24.39 18.08
N PRO A 155 39.96 -24.72 19.40
CA PRO A 155 39.58 -26.04 19.90
C PRO A 155 38.04 -26.20 19.95
N LYS A 156 37.39 -26.07 18.79
CA LYS A 156 35.94 -26.23 18.60
C LYS A 156 35.66 -27.50 17.79
N GLN A 157 34.46 -28.06 17.96
CA GLN A 157 34.00 -29.21 17.17
C GLN A 157 33.18 -28.80 15.94
N PHE A 158 32.91 -27.49 15.80
CA PHE A 158 32.09 -26.97 14.73
C PHE A 158 32.50 -25.53 14.39
N VAL A 159 32.78 -25.30 13.11
CA VAL A 159 33.13 -23.99 12.54
C VAL A 159 32.52 -23.88 11.14
N TYR A 160 31.65 -22.89 10.92
CA TYR A 160 31.20 -22.55 9.57
C TYR A 160 32.35 -21.94 8.75
N ILE A 161 32.55 -22.48 7.56
CA ILE A 161 33.54 -22.00 6.59
C ILE A 161 32.85 -21.09 5.57
N ALA A 162 31.83 -21.60 4.89
CA ALA A 162 31.05 -20.85 3.93
C ALA A 162 29.61 -21.38 3.85
N ARG A 163 28.67 -20.48 3.56
CA ARG A 163 27.27 -20.81 3.27
C ARG A 163 27.00 -20.61 1.78
N ASN A 164 25.91 -21.20 1.30
CA ASN A 164 25.42 -21.01 -0.08
C ASN A 164 26.42 -21.46 -1.17
N ILE A 165 27.18 -22.52 -0.92
CA ILE A 165 28.07 -23.08 -1.95
C ILE A 165 27.23 -23.86 -2.97
N SER A 166 27.59 -23.78 -4.25
CA SER A 166 26.90 -24.52 -5.29
C SER A 166 27.18 -26.02 -5.18
N PRO A 167 26.31 -26.89 -5.71
CA PRO A 167 26.58 -28.33 -5.77
C PRO A 167 27.91 -28.68 -6.46
N GLN A 168 28.34 -27.86 -7.43
CA GLN A 168 29.63 -28.02 -8.09
C GLN A 168 30.80 -27.71 -7.14
N GLN A 169 30.68 -26.67 -6.32
CA GLN A 169 31.68 -26.33 -5.31
C GLN A 169 31.75 -27.38 -4.20
N GLU A 170 30.61 -27.91 -3.77
CA GLU A 170 30.55 -29.01 -2.81
C GLU A 170 31.30 -30.25 -3.32
N LEU A 171 31.00 -30.69 -4.54
CA LEU A 171 31.71 -31.81 -5.18
C LEU A 171 33.22 -31.54 -5.30
N ALA A 172 33.59 -30.31 -5.70
CA ALA A 172 34.99 -29.92 -5.80
C ALA A 172 35.69 -29.97 -4.44
N ILE A 173 35.09 -29.44 -3.36
CA ILE A 173 35.66 -29.50 -2.01
C ILE A 173 35.76 -30.94 -1.53
N ASN A 174 34.73 -31.76 -1.73
CA ASN A 174 34.73 -33.16 -1.34
C ASN A 174 35.85 -33.95 -2.08
N SER A 175 36.10 -33.62 -3.36
CA SER A 175 37.18 -34.23 -4.14
C SER A 175 38.60 -33.92 -3.65
N LEU A 176 38.77 -32.90 -2.79
CA LEU A 176 40.06 -32.58 -2.17
C LEU A 176 40.44 -33.57 -1.05
N GLY A 177 39.50 -34.40 -0.59
CA GLY A 177 39.76 -35.46 0.40
C GLY A 177 40.19 -34.93 1.77
N ILE A 178 39.68 -33.77 2.18
CA ILE A 178 40.07 -33.12 3.44
C ILE A 178 39.28 -33.75 4.60
N PRO A 179 39.93 -34.43 5.57
CA PRO A 179 39.24 -34.95 6.75
C PRO A 179 38.70 -33.80 7.60
N GLY A 180 37.58 -34.01 8.30
CA GLY A 180 36.97 -33.00 9.16
C GLY A 180 36.21 -31.89 8.44
N ILE A 181 36.01 -31.98 7.11
CA ILE A 181 35.12 -31.09 6.34
C ILE A 181 33.80 -31.81 6.07
N TYR A 182 32.71 -31.12 6.33
CA TYR A 182 31.36 -31.64 6.24
C TYR A 182 30.42 -30.64 5.56
N PHE A 183 29.31 -31.16 5.06
CA PHE A 183 28.30 -30.38 4.36
C PHE A 183 26.94 -30.54 5.02
N GLU A 184 26.21 -29.43 5.10
CA GLU A 184 24.80 -29.40 5.48
C GLU A 184 23.98 -28.94 4.26
N PRO A 185 22.94 -29.70 3.85
CA PRO A 185 22.02 -29.25 2.82
C PRO A 185 21.34 -27.95 3.25
N GLY A 186 21.16 -27.04 2.31
CA GLY A 186 20.45 -25.80 2.51
C GLY A 186 19.74 -25.34 1.25
N GLU A 187 19.03 -24.23 1.38
CA GLU A 187 18.42 -23.56 0.26
C GLU A 187 18.78 -22.08 0.28
N ARG A 188 18.88 -21.51 -0.92
CA ARG A 188 19.09 -20.09 -1.11
C ARG A 188 17.93 -19.53 -1.92
N ARG A 189 17.28 -18.52 -1.38
CA ARG A 189 16.25 -17.78 -2.10
C ARG A 189 16.85 -16.96 -3.24
N HIS A 190 16.23 -17.05 -4.42
CA HIS A 190 16.63 -16.35 -5.62
C HIS A 190 15.42 -15.68 -6.28
N TYR A 191 15.63 -14.49 -6.83
CA TYR A 191 14.61 -13.68 -7.50
C TYR A 191 15.03 -13.45 -8.96
N PRO A 192 14.57 -14.28 -9.92
CA PRO A 192 15.06 -14.25 -11.30
C PRO A 192 14.87 -12.91 -12.00
N LEU A 193 13.82 -12.17 -11.62
CA LEU A 193 13.47 -10.89 -12.20
C LEU A 193 14.05 -9.69 -11.43
N GLY A 194 14.86 -9.94 -10.40
CA GLY A 194 15.59 -8.95 -9.60
C GLY A 194 14.75 -7.76 -9.16
N HIS A 195 14.79 -6.69 -9.96
CA HIS A 195 14.14 -5.41 -9.70
C HIS A 195 12.62 -5.37 -9.93
N MET A 196 12.06 -6.26 -10.77
CA MET A 196 10.70 -6.08 -11.32
C MET A 196 9.59 -5.94 -10.27
N ALA A 197 9.68 -6.66 -9.16
CA ALA A 197 8.70 -6.63 -8.09
C ALA A 197 9.36 -6.57 -6.70
N ALA A 198 10.56 -5.98 -6.60
CA ALA A 198 11.39 -6.09 -5.40
C ALA A 198 10.68 -5.62 -4.12
N GLN A 199 9.98 -4.48 -4.15
CA GLN A 199 9.23 -3.96 -2.99
C GLN A 199 7.96 -4.76 -2.67
N ILE A 200 7.47 -5.58 -3.59
CA ILE A 200 6.36 -6.51 -3.35
C ILE A 200 6.91 -7.82 -2.76
N MET A 201 7.97 -8.36 -3.34
CA MET A 201 8.57 -9.62 -2.91
C MET A 201 9.17 -9.50 -1.51
N GLY A 202 9.97 -8.45 -1.28
CA GLY A 202 10.76 -8.30 -0.06
C GLY A 202 12.04 -9.13 -0.11
N THR A 203 12.35 -9.83 0.98
CA THR A 203 13.50 -10.75 1.06
C THR A 203 13.27 -11.78 2.16
N VAL A 204 14.14 -12.81 2.19
CA VAL A 204 14.37 -13.68 3.35
C VAL A 204 15.69 -13.32 4.03
N ASP A 205 15.89 -13.80 5.25
CA ASP A 205 17.17 -13.76 5.96
C ASP A 205 18.05 -14.98 5.65
N ILE A 206 19.14 -15.13 6.39
CA ILE A 206 20.13 -16.20 6.20
C ILE A 206 19.64 -17.59 6.61
N ASP A 207 18.52 -17.67 7.34
CA ASP A 207 17.89 -18.89 7.83
C ASP A 207 16.54 -19.12 7.11
N ASP A 208 16.34 -18.45 5.96
CA ASP A 208 15.19 -18.53 5.06
C ASP A 208 13.85 -18.03 5.64
N HIS A 209 13.90 -17.21 6.69
CA HIS A 209 12.72 -16.53 7.23
C HIS A 209 12.42 -15.23 6.47
N GLY A 210 11.16 -15.03 6.09
CA GLY A 210 10.70 -13.82 5.40
C GLY A 210 10.86 -12.55 6.24
N VAL A 211 11.57 -11.55 5.72
CA VAL A 211 11.91 -10.30 6.40
C VAL A 211 11.01 -9.12 5.99
N ALA A 212 10.61 -9.10 4.72
CA ALA A 212 9.79 -8.03 4.14
C ALA A 212 8.83 -8.58 3.08
N GLY A 213 7.84 -7.79 2.70
CA GLY A 213 6.94 -8.02 1.58
C GLY A 213 6.12 -9.31 1.70
N VAL A 214 5.83 -9.90 0.53
CA VAL A 214 5.14 -11.19 0.38
C VAL A 214 5.90 -12.30 1.09
N GLU A 215 7.23 -12.30 1.04
CA GLU A 215 8.07 -13.30 1.71
C GLU A 215 7.77 -13.32 3.23
N ARG A 216 7.64 -12.15 3.86
CA ARG A 216 7.28 -12.06 5.29
C ARG A 216 5.82 -12.33 5.56
N TYR A 217 4.91 -11.82 4.73
CA TYR A 217 3.47 -11.99 4.95
C TYR A 217 3.08 -13.48 4.93
N PHE A 218 3.60 -14.20 3.95
CA PHE A 218 3.29 -15.61 3.70
C PHE A 218 4.35 -16.57 4.22
N ASP A 219 5.27 -16.12 5.07
CA ASP A 219 6.41 -16.93 5.53
C ASP A 219 6.00 -18.35 5.95
N LYS A 220 5.00 -18.46 6.84
CA LYS A 220 4.46 -19.75 7.28
C LYS A 220 3.91 -20.60 6.13
N ARG A 221 3.15 -19.98 5.21
CA ARG A 221 2.54 -20.67 4.06
C ARG A 221 3.59 -21.13 3.06
N LEU A 222 4.63 -20.35 2.84
CA LEU A 222 5.72 -20.68 1.94
C LEU A 222 6.56 -21.84 2.49
N MET A 223 6.69 -21.96 3.82
CA MET A 223 7.42 -23.07 4.45
C MET A 223 6.59 -24.35 4.61
N SER A 224 5.25 -24.25 4.74
CA SER A 224 4.41 -25.41 5.06
C SER A 224 3.78 -26.11 3.85
N ASP A 225 3.61 -25.40 2.73
CA ASP A 225 2.95 -25.92 1.53
C ASP A 225 3.81 -25.60 0.31
N HIS A 226 4.36 -26.65 -0.30
CA HIS A 226 5.31 -26.53 -1.42
C HIS A 226 4.67 -26.09 -2.74
N ARG A 227 3.33 -26.03 -2.82
CA ARG A 227 2.66 -25.53 -4.03
C ARG A 227 2.99 -24.05 -4.24
N PRO A 228 3.30 -23.63 -5.48
CA PRO A 228 3.63 -22.24 -5.79
C PRO A 228 2.57 -21.27 -5.27
N LEU A 229 3.01 -20.19 -4.63
CA LEU A 229 2.15 -19.07 -4.27
C LEU A 229 1.94 -18.21 -5.52
N ARG A 230 0.72 -18.20 -6.03
CA ARG A 230 0.35 -17.43 -7.21
C ARG A 230 -0.16 -16.05 -6.83
N LEU A 231 0.51 -15.02 -7.34
CA LEU A 231 0.15 -13.63 -7.13
C LEU A 231 -0.73 -13.11 -8.27
N SER A 232 -1.50 -12.06 -8.01
CA SER A 232 -2.32 -11.36 -9.00
C SER A 232 -1.51 -10.52 -10.00
N LEU A 233 -0.21 -10.37 -9.76
CA LEU A 233 0.67 -9.58 -10.61
C LEU A 233 0.76 -10.16 -12.01
N ASP A 234 0.78 -9.29 -13.01
CA ASP A 234 1.19 -9.64 -14.37
C ASP A 234 2.56 -8.99 -14.63
N VAL A 235 3.59 -9.80 -14.79
CA VAL A 235 4.96 -9.32 -14.99
C VAL A 235 5.10 -8.41 -16.23
N ARG A 236 4.31 -8.66 -17.27
CA ARG A 236 4.36 -7.88 -18.53
C ARG A 236 3.82 -6.48 -18.28
N VAL A 237 2.69 -6.39 -17.56
CA VAL A 237 2.09 -5.12 -17.14
C VAL A 237 3.02 -4.40 -16.16
N GLN A 238 3.54 -5.10 -15.15
CA GLN A 238 4.49 -4.58 -14.17
C GLN A 238 5.72 -3.93 -14.84
N SER A 239 6.33 -4.62 -15.81
CA SER A 239 7.49 -4.10 -16.55
C SER A 239 7.16 -2.82 -17.32
N VAL A 240 6.03 -2.80 -18.05
CA VAL A 240 5.60 -1.61 -18.81
C VAL A 240 5.33 -0.43 -17.88
N VAL A 241 4.62 -0.66 -16.78
CA VAL A 241 4.31 0.37 -15.78
C VAL A 241 5.60 0.93 -15.19
N ARG A 242 6.57 0.06 -14.87
CA ARG A 242 7.88 0.47 -14.34
C ARG A 242 8.66 1.31 -15.34
N ASP A 243 8.72 0.92 -16.60
CA ASP A 243 9.46 1.64 -17.63
C ASP A 243 8.89 3.05 -17.85
N GLU A 244 7.56 3.16 -17.99
CA GLU A 244 6.90 4.47 -18.13
C GLU A 244 7.08 5.35 -16.89
N LEU A 245 7.03 4.75 -15.69
CA LEU A 245 7.25 5.48 -14.44
C LEU A 245 8.70 5.95 -14.29
N ALA A 246 9.69 5.13 -14.67
CA ALA A 246 11.10 5.50 -14.66
C ALA A 246 11.40 6.59 -15.69
N ASN A 247 10.79 6.50 -16.88
CA ASN A 247 10.86 7.55 -17.90
C ASN A 247 10.27 8.87 -17.40
N ALA A 248 9.12 8.82 -16.71
CA ALA A 248 8.50 10.00 -16.11
C ALA A 248 9.38 10.58 -14.99
N MET A 249 9.89 9.74 -14.08
CA MET A 249 10.79 10.15 -13.00
C MET A 249 12.05 10.84 -13.54
N THR A 250 12.64 10.30 -14.61
CA THR A 250 13.79 10.91 -15.30
C THR A 250 13.42 12.23 -15.97
N THR A 251 12.33 12.25 -16.76
CA THR A 251 11.89 13.42 -17.52
C THR A 251 11.60 14.61 -16.60
N PHE A 252 10.94 14.35 -15.48
CA PHE A 252 10.56 15.38 -14.52
C PHE A 252 11.56 15.50 -13.36
N GLN A 253 12.69 14.81 -13.40
CA GLN A 253 13.71 14.82 -12.33
C GLN A 253 13.09 14.64 -10.93
N ALA A 254 12.07 13.79 -10.83
CA ALA A 254 11.40 13.50 -9.57
C ALA A 254 12.35 12.67 -8.69
N ILE A 255 12.26 12.85 -7.38
CA ILE A 255 13.14 12.14 -6.42
C ILE A 255 12.59 10.76 -6.03
N GLY A 256 11.34 10.50 -6.38
CA GLY A 256 10.69 9.20 -6.21
C GLY A 256 9.38 9.15 -6.96
N ALA A 257 8.87 7.94 -7.17
CA ALA A 257 7.64 7.74 -7.91
C ALA A 257 6.92 6.48 -7.45
N CYS A 258 5.62 6.41 -7.72
CA CYS A 258 4.79 5.23 -7.46
C CYS A 258 3.78 5.05 -8.58
N ALA A 259 3.50 3.82 -8.97
CA ALA A 259 2.38 3.49 -9.83
C ALA A 259 1.66 2.22 -9.36
N ILE A 260 0.34 2.17 -9.56
CA ILE A 260 -0.50 1.04 -9.17
C ILE A 260 -1.49 0.78 -10.31
N VAL A 261 -1.67 -0.49 -10.70
CA VAL A 261 -2.75 -0.96 -11.56
C VAL A 261 -3.56 -1.97 -10.77
N MET A 262 -4.84 -1.66 -10.54
CA MET A 262 -5.75 -2.49 -9.75
C MET A 262 -7.03 -2.76 -10.51
N ASP A 263 -7.50 -4.01 -10.51
CA ASP A 263 -8.82 -4.37 -11.01
C ASP A 263 -9.89 -3.81 -10.06
N VAL A 264 -10.85 -3.05 -10.60
CA VAL A 264 -11.86 -2.34 -9.81
C VAL A 264 -13.02 -3.25 -9.37
N HIS A 265 -13.07 -4.51 -9.79
CA HIS A 265 -14.09 -5.47 -9.41
C HIS A 265 -13.56 -6.54 -8.47
N THR A 266 -12.33 -7.02 -8.67
CA THR A 266 -11.73 -8.07 -7.85
C THR A 266 -10.84 -7.52 -6.73
N GLY A 267 -10.34 -6.30 -6.88
CA GLY A 267 -9.34 -5.72 -5.99
C GLY A 267 -7.93 -6.27 -6.22
N GLU A 268 -7.75 -7.12 -7.22
CA GLU A 268 -6.45 -7.65 -7.60
C GLU A 268 -5.51 -6.53 -8.03
N ILE A 269 -4.31 -6.54 -7.49
CA ILE A 269 -3.25 -5.63 -7.86
C ILE A 269 -2.45 -6.30 -8.97
N VAL A 270 -2.63 -5.80 -10.20
CA VAL A 270 -1.98 -6.36 -11.39
C VAL A 270 -0.56 -5.81 -11.54
N ALA A 271 -0.33 -4.57 -11.09
CA ALA A 271 1.00 -3.99 -10.99
C ALA A 271 1.11 -3.02 -9.81
N MET A 272 2.26 -2.99 -9.15
CA MET A 272 2.60 -2.03 -8.11
C MET A 272 4.10 -1.72 -8.18
N VAL A 273 4.44 -0.50 -8.55
CA VAL A 273 5.82 -0.06 -8.74
C VAL A 273 6.14 1.09 -7.78
N SER A 274 7.27 1.01 -7.11
CA SER A 274 7.84 2.07 -6.28
C SER A 274 9.26 2.36 -6.76
N LEU A 275 9.57 3.62 -7.06
CA LEU A 275 10.90 4.05 -7.50
C LEU A 275 11.50 5.11 -6.55
N PRO A 276 12.82 5.11 -6.32
CA PRO A 276 13.81 4.16 -6.85
C PRO A 276 13.61 2.73 -6.31
N ASP A 277 14.07 1.73 -7.07
CA ASP A 277 14.01 0.32 -6.71
C ASP A 277 15.41 -0.29 -6.52
N TYR A 278 15.44 -1.61 -6.26
CA TYR A 278 16.64 -2.37 -5.97
C TYR A 278 16.50 -3.79 -6.51
N ASP A 279 17.61 -4.51 -6.68
CA ASP A 279 17.57 -5.93 -7.00
C ASP A 279 17.21 -6.72 -5.74
N ALA A 280 16.13 -7.50 -5.78
CA ALA A 280 15.71 -8.32 -4.64
C ALA A 280 16.80 -9.31 -4.16
N ASN A 281 17.72 -9.74 -5.03
CA ASN A 281 18.86 -10.58 -4.66
C ASN A 281 19.92 -9.82 -3.83
N GLU A 282 19.91 -8.49 -3.89
CA GLU A 282 20.86 -7.59 -3.24
C GLU A 282 20.20 -6.74 -2.14
N PHE A 283 19.12 -7.25 -1.53
CA PHE A 283 18.33 -6.52 -0.53
C PHE A 283 19.19 -5.87 0.55
N ASN A 284 20.22 -6.55 1.06
CA ASN A 284 21.08 -6.04 2.13
C ASN A 284 21.95 -4.84 1.72
N HIS A 285 22.24 -4.68 0.42
CA HIS A 285 23.00 -3.56 -0.14
C HIS A 285 22.12 -2.40 -0.60
N ALA A 286 20.80 -2.62 -0.73
CA ALA A 286 19.85 -1.58 -1.14
C ALA A 286 19.76 -0.44 -0.12
N THR A 287 19.60 0.80 -0.57
CA THR A 287 19.41 1.94 0.33
C THR A 287 18.02 1.88 0.99
N ASN A 288 17.85 2.55 2.14
CA ASN A 288 16.55 2.63 2.80
C ASN A 288 15.47 3.26 1.89
N ASP A 289 15.85 4.22 1.06
CA ASP A 289 14.93 4.89 0.13
C ASP A 289 14.46 3.97 -1.02
N ALA A 290 15.34 3.09 -1.50
CA ALA A 290 14.99 2.09 -2.52
C ALA A 290 14.11 0.97 -1.95
N ARG A 291 14.39 0.54 -0.71
CA ARG A 291 13.57 -0.44 0.02
C ARG A 291 12.19 0.11 0.40
N PHE A 292 12.05 1.44 0.47
CA PHE A 292 10.81 2.08 0.87
C PHE A 292 9.70 1.90 -0.17
N ASN A 293 8.66 1.15 0.20
CA ASN A 293 7.49 0.94 -0.65
C ASN A 293 6.55 2.13 -0.57
N ARG A 294 6.65 3.05 -1.54
CA ARG A 294 5.84 4.27 -1.60
C ARG A 294 4.35 4.00 -1.77
N ALA A 295 3.96 2.84 -2.30
CA ALA A 295 2.56 2.51 -2.59
C ALA A 295 1.73 2.19 -1.33
N VAL A 296 2.35 1.57 -0.33
CA VAL A 296 1.66 1.09 0.90
C VAL A 296 2.23 1.66 2.19
N THR A 297 3.51 2.06 2.20
CA THR A 297 4.18 2.63 3.38
C THR A 297 4.29 4.15 3.29
N GLY A 298 4.41 4.70 2.08
CA GLY A 298 4.43 6.15 1.83
C GLY A 298 3.13 6.82 2.28
N LEU A 299 3.23 7.95 2.97
CA LEU A 299 2.08 8.72 3.44
C LEU A 299 2.10 10.10 2.78
N TYR A 300 1.08 10.39 1.97
CA TYR A 300 1.01 11.61 1.19
C TYR A 300 -0.37 12.24 1.35
N GLU A 301 -0.43 13.57 1.32
CA GLU A 301 -1.71 14.24 1.23
C GLU A 301 -2.32 13.98 -0.16
N PRO A 302 -3.55 13.45 -0.23
CA PRO A 302 -4.17 13.05 -1.49
C PRO A 302 -4.52 14.26 -2.38
N GLY A 303 -4.64 15.45 -1.78
CA GLY A 303 -5.03 16.67 -2.45
C GLY A 303 -6.34 16.51 -3.22
N SER A 304 -6.40 17.07 -4.42
CA SER A 304 -7.63 17.11 -5.23
C SER A 304 -8.23 15.75 -5.61
N THR A 305 -7.51 14.62 -5.45
CA THR A 305 -8.13 13.29 -5.60
C THR A 305 -9.27 13.06 -4.60
N PHE A 306 -9.18 13.65 -3.40
CA PHE A 306 -10.21 13.53 -2.36
C PHE A 306 -11.47 14.36 -2.61
N LYS A 307 -11.47 15.28 -3.57
CA LYS A 307 -12.72 15.96 -3.99
C LYS A 307 -13.74 14.98 -4.53
N LEU A 308 -13.28 13.85 -5.09
CA LEU A 308 -14.14 12.75 -5.48
C LEU A 308 -14.86 12.15 -4.27
N GLN A 309 -14.16 11.98 -3.13
CA GLN A 309 -14.77 11.52 -1.89
C GLN A 309 -15.75 12.54 -1.33
N THR A 310 -15.43 13.83 -1.41
CA THR A 310 -16.32 14.92 -0.99
C THR A 310 -17.60 14.97 -1.84
N ALA A 311 -17.48 14.83 -3.16
CA ALA A 311 -18.63 14.76 -4.06
C ALA A 311 -19.47 13.50 -3.81
N ALA A 312 -18.84 12.33 -3.68
CA ALA A 312 -19.52 11.08 -3.38
C ALA A 312 -20.28 11.14 -2.05
N MET A 313 -19.65 11.66 -1.00
CA MET A 313 -20.26 11.88 0.30
C MET A 313 -21.47 12.82 0.23
N GLY A 314 -21.34 13.96 -0.46
CA GLY A 314 -22.44 14.91 -0.61
C GLY A 314 -23.65 14.30 -1.32
N LEU A 315 -23.40 13.57 -2.41
CA LEU A 315 -24.44 12.91 -3.21
C LEU A 315 -25.09 11.75 -2.45
N GLU A 316 -24.30 10.93 -1.76
CA GLU A 316 -24.80 9.75 -1.04
C GLU A 316 -25.62 10.13 0.20
N THR A 317 -25.21 11.19 0.90
CA THR A 317 -25.98 11.72 2.03
C THR A 317 -27.23 12.51 1.59
N GLY A 318 -27.40 12.76 0.29
CA GLY A 318 -28.46 13.62 -0.25
C GLY A 318 -28.33 15.09 0.14
N THR A 319 -27.16 15.51 0.62
CA THR A 319 -26.90 16.91 1.04
C THR A 319 -26.78 17.82 -0.17
N ILE A 320 -26.24 17.30 -1.27
CA ILE A 320 -26.10 18.03 -2.54
C ILE A 320 -26.77 17.29 -3.68
N HIS A 321 -27.23 18.04 -4.66
CA HIS A 321 -27.60 17.57 -5.98
C HIS A 321 -26.50 17.93 -6.99
N ILE A 322 -26.38 17.16 -8.09
CA ILE A 322 -25.36 17.43 -9.13
C ILE A 322 -25.47 18.82 -9.77
N TRP A 323 -26.66 19.40 -9.78
CA TRP A 323 -26.93 20.70 -10.38
C TRP A 323 -26.85 21.86 -9.38
N ASP A 324 -26.55 21.57 -8.11
CA ASP A 324 -26.32 22.62 -7.11
C ASP A 324 -25.08 23.44 -7.46
N ARG A 325 -25.08 24.70 -7.02
CA ARG A 325 -24.00 25.65 -7.29
C ARG A 325 -23.26 26.00 -6.03
N PHE A 326 -21.94 26.05 -6.13
CA PHE A 326 -21.00 26.25 -5.04
C PHE A 326 -20.13 27.47 -5.29
N SER A 327 -19.92 28.27 -4.25
CA SER A 327 -19.05 29.43 -4.33
C SER A 327 -17.59 29.02 -4.58
N SER A 328 -16.98 29.58 -5.63
CA SER A 328 -15.54 29.50 -5.91
C SER A 328 -14.75 30.68 -5.30
N VAL A 329 -15.46 31.63 -4.66
CA VAL A 329 -14.84 32.80 -4.03
C VAL A 329 -13.88 32.37 -2.91
N PRO A 330 -12.65 32.93 -2.84
CA PRO A 330 -11.67 32.56 -1.83
C PRO A 330 -12.18 32.69 -0.39
N ILE A 331 -11.93 31.65 0.42
CA ILE A 331 -12.35 31.61 1.83
C ILE A 331 -11.19 32.07 2.71
N HIS A 332 -11.46 32.97 3.65
CA HIS A 332 -10.49 33.44 4.65
C HIS A 332 -10.82 32.85 6.02
N VAL A 333 -9.84 32.19 6.64
CA VAL A 333 -9.96 31.52 7.94
C VAL A 333 -8.79 31.93 8.82
N GLY A 334 -8.99 32.96 9.64
CA GLY A 334 -7.89 33.59 10.37
C GLY A 334 -6.80 34.09 9.41
N ARG A 335 -5.56 33.60 9.57
CA ARG A 335 -4.43 33.93 8.68
C ARG A 335 -4.35 33.09 7.40
N PHE A 336 -5.20 32.08 7.25
CA PHE A 336 -5.17 31.15 6.12
C PHE A 336 -6.17 31.56 5.04
N LYS A 337 -5.80 31.33 3.79
CA LYS A 337 -6.62 31.59 2.61
C LYS A 337 -6.76 30.31 1.80
N ILE A 338 -7.99 29.91 1.51
CA ILE A 338 -8.31 28.81 0.59
C ILE A 338 -8.66 29.46 -0.74
N SER A 339 -7.89 29.15 -1.79
CA SER A 339 -8.10 29.69 -3.14
C SER A 339 -7.71 28.68 -4.21
N ASP A 340 -8.17 28.94 -5.43
CA ASP A 340 -7.78 28.20 -6.62
C ASP A 340 -6.49 28.76 -7.23
N MET A 341 -5.72 27.92 -7.91
CA MET A 341 -4.43 28.32 -8.50
C MET A 341 -4.56 29.30 -9.68
N LYS A 342 -5.66 29.23 -10.43
CA LYS A 342 -6.02 30.14 -11.53
C LYS A 342 -7.53 30.37 -11.50
N SER A 343 -7.96 31.45 -10.87
CA SER A 343 -9.39 31.77 -10.66
C SER A 343 -9.91 32.86 -11.61
N ASP A 344 -9.07 33.40 -12.48
CA ASP A 344 -9.35 34.49 -13.42
C ASP A 344 -10.41 34.14 -14.48
N HIS A 345 -10.72 32.86 -14.64
CA HIS A 345 -11.73 32.36 -15.58
C HIS A 345 -12.94 31.68 -14.91
N PHE A 346 -12.97 31.56 -13.59
CA PHE A 346 -14.07 30.88 -12.91
C PHE A 346 -15.24 31.83 -12.64
N SER A 347 -16.45 31.37 -12.93
CA SER A 347 -17.64 31.99 -12.37
C SER A 347 -17.56 31.92 -10.84
N GLU A 348 -18.07 32.93 -10.15
CA GLU A 348 -18.19 32.93 -8.68
C GLU A 348 -18.98 31.71 -8.16
N TRP A 349 -19.82 31.12 -9.02
CA TRP A 349 -20.67 29.97 -8.72
C TRP A 349 -20.45 28.85 -9.72
N LEU A 350 -19.99 27.71 -9.24
CA LEU A 350 -19.71 26.52 -10.04
C LEU A 350 -20.70 25.40 -9.72
N THR A 351 -21.23 24.74 -10.74
CA THR A 351 -22.00 23.49 -10.58
C THR A 351 -21.09 22.33 -10.18
N LEU A 352 -21.62 21.23 -9.63
CA LEU A 352 -20.78 20.08 -9.25
C LEU A 352 -19.90 19.55 -10.42
N PRO A 353 -20.38 19.44 -11.67
CA PRO A 353 -19.53 19.14 -12.83
C PRO A 353 -18.34 20.09 -12.97
N GLU A 354 -18.57 21.40 -12.86
CA GLU A 354 -17.50 22.42 -12.92
C GLU A 354 -16.55 22.32 -11.73
N VAL A 355 -17.06 22.07 -10.53
CA VAL A 355 -16.23 21.89 -9.32
C VAL A 355 -15.26 20.72 -9.52
N MET A 356 -15.73 19.62 -10.10
CA MET A 356 -14.91 18.43 -10.36
C MET A 356 -13.92 18.67 -11.51
N ALA A 357 -14.37 19.25 -12.63
CA ALA A 357 -13.56 19.48 -13.82
C ALA A 357 -12.51 20.59 -13.63
N TYR A 358 -12.86 21.69 -12.95
CA TYR A 358 -11.94 22.79 -12.66
C TYR A 358 -11.17 22.58 -11.35
N SER A 359 -11.58 21.60 -10.55
CA SER A 359 -10.97 21.27 -9.27
C SER A 359 -10.94 22.47 -8.33
N SER A 360 -12.09 23.09 -8.04
CA SER A 360 -12.16 24.25 -7.13
C SER A 360 -12.04 23.85 -5.65
N ASN A 361 -11.06 24.40 -4.93
CA ASN A 361 -10.84 24.18 -3.49
C ASN A 361 -11.91 24.87 -2.63
N PRO A 362 -12.27 26.15 -2.84
CA PRO A 362 -13.35 26.78 -2.07
C PRO A 362 -14.68 26.05 -2.20
N ALA A 363 -15.05 25.65 -3.41
CA ALA A 363 -16.30 24.93 -3.64
C ALA A 363 -16.33 23.56 -2.93
N ALA A 364 -15.24 22.80 -3.01
CA ALA A 364 -15.12 21.53 -2.28
C ALA A 364 -15.16 21.71 -0.76
N ALA A 365 -14.56 22.79 -0.24
CA ALA A 365 -14.65 23.15 1.17
C ALA A 365 -16.10 23.46 1.58
N HIS A 366 -16.87 24.15 0.74
CA HIS A 366 -18.30 24.40 0.97
C HIS A 366 -19.11 23.10 1.01
N ILE A 367 -18.94 22.21 0.03
CA ILE A 367 -19.61 20.89 0.05
C ILE A 367 -19.32 20.14 1.37
N ALA A 368 -18.07 20.16 1.83
CA ALA A 368 -17.70 19.52 3.08
C ALA A 368 -18.34 20.18 4.31
N LEU A 369 -18.49 21.52 4.32
CA LEU A 369 -19.19 22.25 5.38
C LEU A 369 -20.69 21.97 5.37
N ASP A 370 -21.31 21.93 4.19
CA ASP A 370 -22.73 21.62 4.02
C ASP A 370 -23.07 20.23 4.59
N VAL A 371 -22.20 19.23 4.33
CA VAL A 371 -22.34 17.88 4.90
C VAL A 371 -22.03 17.86 6.40
N GLY A 372 -21.02 18.62 6.82
CA GLY A 372 -20.61 18.76 8.21
C GLY A 372 -19.54 17.77 8.66
N GLY A 373 -18.65 18.25 9.54
CA GLY A 373 -17.43 17.53 9.92
C GLY A 373 -17.62 16.14 10.55
N LYS A 374 -18.68 15.94 11.34
CA LYS A 374 -18.96 14.62 11.93
C LYS A 374 -19.26 13.56 10.86
N LYS A 375 -20.15 13.91 9.92
CA LYS A 375 -20.50 13.03 8.79
C LYS A 375 -19.30 12.80 7.86
N GLN A 376 -18.46 13.83 7.66
CA GLN A 376 -17.22 13.65 6.90
C GLN A 376 -16.25 12.68 7.58
N ALA A 377 -16.05 12.78 8.89
CA ALA A 377 -15.20 11.84 9.63
C ALA A 377 -15.75 10.40 9.58
N GLU A 378 -17.08 10.24 9.70
CA GLU A 378 -17.75 8.94 9.54
C GLU A 378 -17.59 8.38 8.13
N TRP A 379 -17.77 9.21 7.10
CA TRP A 379 -17.55 8.83 5.70
C TRP A 379 -16.12 8.31 5.48
N MET A 380 -15.11 9.08 5.90
CA MET A 380 -13.71 8.69 5.72
C MET A 380 -13.36 7.39 6.47
N ARG A 381 -13.95 7.20 7.66
CA ARG A 381 -13.80 5.95 8.41
C ARG A 381 -14.44 4.76 7.69
N ASN A 382 -15.66 4.92 7.16
CA ASN A 382 -16.38 3.86 6.45
C ASN A 382 -15.72 3.50 5.11
N MET A 383 -15.10 4.48 4.45
CA MET A 383 -14.25 4.26 3.27
C MET A 383 -12.91 3.59 3.62
N GLY A 384 -12.57 3.45 4.90
CA GLY A 384 -11.38 2.76 5.40
C GLY A 384 -10.11 3.60 5.46
N PHE A 385 -10.20 4.93 5.33
CA PHE A 385 -9.04 5.85 5.42
C PHE A 385 -8.50 6.04 6.85
N PHE A 386 -9.09 5.37 7.85
CA PHE A 386 -8.65 5.49 9.25
C PHE A 386 -7.80 4.30 9.73
N ALA A 387 -7.57 3.34 8.84
CA ALA A 387 -6.87 2.09 9.13
C ALA A 387 -5.85 1.80 8.00
N PRO A 388 -4.81 1.00 8.29
CA PRO A 388 -3.94 0.48 7.24
C PRO A 388 -4.76 -0.22 6.15
N VAL A 389 -4.34 -0.07 4.89
CA VAL A 389 -4.99 -0.75 3.78
C VAL A 389 -4.86 -2.27 3.98
N PRO A 390 -5.96 -3.03 3.90
CA PRO A 390 -5.90 -4.48 4.07
C PRO A 390 -5.32 -5.12 2.80
N VAL A 391 -4.01 -5.35 2.79
CA VAL A 391 -3.25 -5.99 1.69
C VAL A 391 -2.24 -6.96 2.29
N GLU A 392 -1.79 -7.93 1.50
CA GLU A 392 -0.83 -8.97 1.91
C GLU A 392 0.62 -8.48 1.96
N LEU A 393 0.81 -7.27 2.51
CA LEU A 393 2.10 -6.63 2.79
C LEU A 393 2.10 -6.11 4.23
N PRO A 394 2.98 -6.61 5.11
CA PRO A 394 3.01 -6.21 6.51
C PRO A 394 3.45 -4.75 6.73
N GLU A 395 4.04 -4.10 5.72
CA GLU A 395 4.52 -2.72 5.77
C GLU A 395 3.43 -1.66 5.50
N ALA A 396 2.17 -2.08 5.33
CA ALA A 396 1.05 -1.17 5.13
C ALA A 396 0.95 -0.17 6.29
N ALA A 397 1.20 1.11 6.00
CA ALA A 397 1.27 2.15 7.01
C ALA A 397 -0.11 2.54 7.53
N ARG A 398 -0.16 2.95 8.80
CA ARG A 398 -1.35 3.56 9.39
C ARG A 398 -1.45 5.02 8.91
N PRO A 399 -2.61 5.45 8.35
CA PRO A 399 -2.79 6.82 7.89
C PRO A 399 -2.62 7.87 8.99
N LEU A 400 -2.26 9.09 8.61
CA LEU A 400 -2.26 10.25 9.50
C LEU A 400 -3.62 10.95 9.38
N VAL A 401 -4.43 10.85 10.43
CA VAL A 401 -5.78 11.41 10.46
C VAL A 401 -5.92 12.46 11.57
N PRO A 402 -6.72 13.52 11.38
CA PRO A 402 -6.99 14.52 12.40
C PRO A 402 -7.65 13.91 13.65
N HIS A 403 -7.14 14.28 14.83
CA HIS A 403 -7.78 13.91 16.10
C HIS A 403 -9.08 14.69 16.36
N GLN A 404 -9.17 15.93 15.87
CA GLN A 404 -10.33 16.81 16.04
C GLN A 404 -10.86 17.27 14.68
N TRP A 405 -12.17 17.14 14.48
CA TRP A 405 -12.84 17.56 13.25
C TRP A 405 -13.39 18.97 13.38
N SER A 406 -12.48 19.94 13.42
CA SER A 406 -12.82 21.37 13.46
C SER A 406 -13.37 21.86 12.12
N ILE A 407 -13.87 23.10 12.07
CA ILE A 407 -14.34 23.75 10.84
C ILE A 407 -13.20 23.81 9.80
N SER A 408 -12.00 24.22 10.23
CA SER A 408 -10.82 24.27 9.36
C SER A 408 -10.45 22.89 8.84
N THR A 409 -10.46 21.87 9.70
CA THR A 409 -10.21 20.48 9.30
C THR A 409 -11.25 20.02 8.28
N THR A 410 -12.53 20.34 8.51
CA THR A 410 -13.62 19.95 7.61
C THR A 410 -13.40 20.49 6.19
N MET A 411 -13.04 21.79 6.12
CA MET A 411 -12.73 22.43 4.85
C MET A 411 -11.49 21.83 4.18
N THR A 412 -10.37 21.68 4.90
CA THR A 412 -9.11 21.19 4.31
C THR A 412 -9.23 19.75 3.84
N VAL A 413 -9.86 18.88 4.64
CA VAL A 413 -10.10 17.48 4.24
C VAL A 413 -11.03 17.41 3.04
N GLY A 414 -11.96 18.37 2.90
CA GLY A 414 -12.86 18.49 1.75
C GLY A 414 -12.14 18.57 0.40
N PHE A 415 -10.93 19.12 0.37
CA PHE A 415 -10.05 19.15 -0.81
C PHE A 415 -8.74 18.36 -0.62
N GLY A 416 -8.71 17.45 0.35
CA GLY A 416 -7.64 16.46 0.54
C GLY A 416 -6.37 16.93 1.23
N HIS A 417 -6.45 17.93 2.11
CA HIS A 417 -5.35 18.38 2.98
C HIS A 417 -5.70 18.18 4.46
N GLY A 418 -4.69 17.90 5.28
CA GLY A 418 -4.85 17.58 6.71
C GLY A 418 -5.04 16.09 7.00
N MET A 419 -4.97 15.22 5.98
CA MET A 419 -4.80 13.77 6.15
C MET A 419 -3.72 13.27 5.20
N ALA A 420 -2.95 12.27 5.62
CA ALA A 420 -1.96 11.61 4.76
C ALA A 420 -2.26 10.12 4.64
N GLU A 421 -2.39 9.66 3.40
CA GLU A 421 -2.83 8.32 3.04
C GLU A 421 -1.76 7.61 2.19
N PRO A 422 -1.66 6.27 2.26
CA PRO A 422 -0.95 5.49 1.26
C PRO A 422 -1.62 5.60 -0.12
N PRO A 423 -0.84 5.66 -1.22
CA PRO A 423 -1.38 5.63 -2.57
C PRO A 423 -2.40 4.51 -2.82
N LEU A 424 -2.15 3.30 -2.31
CA LEU A 424 -3.09 2.18 -2.45
C LEU A 424 -4.45 2.46 -1.77
N ALA A 425 -4.48 3.23 -0.67
CA ALA A 425 -5.74 3.63 -0.02
C ALA A 425 -6.57 4.55 -0.93
N ILE A 426 -5.89 5.50 -1.59
CA ILE A 426 -6.51 6.43 -2.55
C ILE A 426 -7.09 5.66 -3.74
N VAL A 427 -6.33 4.69 -4.28
CA VAL A 427 -6.79 3.82 -5.38
C VAL A 427 -8.02 3.02 -4.96
N ARG A 428 -7.97 2.36 -3.80
CA ARG A 428 -9.08 1.59 -3.23
C ARG A 428 -10.35 2.43 -3.08
N GLY A 429 -10.23 3.62 -2.49
CA GLY A 429 -11.36 4.53 -2.30
C GLY A 429 -11.90 5.08 -3.61
N THR A 430 -11.04 5.31 -4.62
CA THR A 430 -11.45 5.77 -5.95
C THR A 430 -12.15 4.64 -6.71
N ALA A 431 -11.64 3.41 -6.68
CA ALA A 431 -12.28 2.25 -7.31
C ALA A 431 -13.72 2.04 -6.81
N ALA A 432 -13.94 2.19 -5.49
CA ALA A 432 -15.27 2.10 -4.89
C ALA A 432 -16.27 3.11 -5.47
N THR A 433 -15.82 4.27 -5.94
CA THR A 433 -16.72 5.30 -6.53
C THR A 433 -17.18 4.94 -7.93
N VAL A 434 -16.47 4.05 -8.63
CA VAL A 434 -16.74 3.73 -10.04
C VAL A 434 -17.19 2.29 -10.24
N ASN A 435 -16.98 1.36 -9.31
CA ASN A 435 -17.31 -0.05 -9.51
C ASN A 435 -18.75 -0.42 -9.08
N GLY A 436 -19.66 0.55 -9.09
CA GLY A 436 -21.01 0.36 -8.59
C GLY A 436 -21.14 0.64 -7.09
N GLY A 437 -20.09 1.13 -6.43
CA GLY A 437 -20.16 1.56 -5.03
C GLY A 437 -19.60 0.57 -4.02
N ILE A 438 -18.78 -0.39 -4.46
CA ILE A 438 -18.28 -1.49 -3.63
C ILE A 438 -16.85 -1.20 -3.16
N LEU A 439 -16.67 -1.08 -1.86
CA LEU A 439 -15.36 -0.95 -1.25
C LEU A 439 -14.70 -2.33 -1.13
N LEU A 440 -13.76 -2.59 -2.03
CA LEU A 440 -13.04 -3.86 -2.12
C LEU A 440 -11.92 -3.97 -1.10
N LYS A 441 -11.49 -5.21 -0.84
CA LYS A 441 -10.20 -5.50 -0.20
C LYS A 441 -9.15 -5.72 -1.30
N PRO A 442 -8.17 -4.80 -1.48
CA PRO A 442 -7.08 -5.01 -2.42
C PRO A 442 -6.34 -6.29 -2.10
N THR A 443 -5.87 -7.01 -3.11
CA THR A 443 -5.14 -8.26 -2.89
C THR A 443 -4.00 -8.44 -3.87
N LEU A 444 -2.92 -9.07 -3.40
CA LEU A 444 -1.83 -9.58 -4.20
C LEU A 444 -2.03 -11.05 -4.60
N LEU A 445 -3.11 -11.69 -4.16
CA LEU A 445 -3.42 -13.07 -4.53
C LEU A 445 -4.29 -13.08 -5.78
N GLU A 446 -4.00 -14.00 -6.69
CA GLU A 446 -4.89 -14.24 -7.82
C GLU A 446 -6.26 -14.73 -7.32
N ARG A 447 -7.32 -14.19 -7.91
CA ARG A 447 -8.69 -14.66 -7.72
C ARG A 447 -9.21 -15.26 -9.02
N GLU A 448 -10.07 -16.27 -8.92
CA GLU A 448 -10.82 -16.74 -10.07
C GLU A 448 -11.73 -15.61 -10.56
N ASP A 449 -11.42 -15.11 -11.76
CA ASP A 449 -12.15 -14.01 -12.39
C ASP A 449 -13.43 -14.53 -13.02
N ALA A 450 -14.53 -14.45 -12.29
CA ALA A 450 -15.82 -14.88 -12.79
C ALA A 450 -16.32 -14.08 -14.02
N ALA A 451 -15.81 -12.87 -14.24
CA ALA A 451 -16.14 -12.09 -15.44
C ALA A 451 -15.34 -12.54 -16.67
N ALA A 452 -14.05 -12.91 -16.51
CA ALA A 452 -13.26 -13.50 -17.58
C ALA A 452 -13.71 -14.94 -17.91
N ALA A 453 -14.13 -15.72 -16.91
CA ALA A 453 -14.70 -17.05 -17.11
C ALA A 453 -15.98 -17.02 -17.98
N MET A 454 -16.77 -15.95 -17.89
CA MET A 454 -17.98 -15.76 -18.71
C MET A 454 -17.68 -15.16 -20.09
N ALA A 455 -16.68 -14.30 -20.23
CA ALA A 455 -16.27 -13.74 -21.51
C ALA A 455 -15.63 -14.78 -22.46
N GLY A 456 -15.09 -15.88 -21.91
CA GLY A 456 -14.59 -17.02 -22.67
C GLY A 456 -15.67 -17.94 -23.28
N ASN A 457 -16.97 -17.70 -22.98
CA ASN A 457 -18.10 -18.52 -23.45
C ASN A 457 -18.98 -17.82 -24.50
N ALA A 458 -18.47 -16.81 -25.21
CA ALA A 458 -19.15 -16.29 -26.40
C ALA A 458 -19.08 -17.32 -27.55
N PRO A 459 -20.17 -17.59 -28.29
CA PRO A 459 -20.19 -18.62 -29.33
C PRO A 459 -19.21 -18.28 -30.46
N ASP A 460 -18.27 -19.21 -30.66
CA ASP A 460 -17.37 -19.45 -31.80
C ASP A 460 -17.37 -18.40 -32.93
N ASN A 461 -16.29 -17.61 -32.99
CA ASN A 461 -15.86 -16.95 -34.22
C ASN A 461 -14.90 -17.89 -34.98
N PRO A 462 -15.26 -18.42 -36.16
CA PRO A 462 -14.54 -19.52 -36.82
C PRO A 462 -13.20 -19.15 -37.50
N LEU A 463 -12.53 -18.07 -37.07
CA LEU A 463 -11.27 -17.61 -37.67
C LEU A 463 -10.02 -17.89 -36.83
N ALA A 464 -10.14 -18.57 -35.68
CA ALA A 464 -9.02 -18.81 -34.77
C ALA A 464 -8.73 -20.31 -34.47
N GLN A 465 -9.16 -21.24 -35.32
CA GLN A 465 -8.78 -22.66 -35.21
C GLN A 465 -8.27 -23.20 -36.54
N GLY A 466 -7.06 -22.76 -36.88
CA GLY A 466 -6.17 -23.50 -37.76
C GLY A 466 -4.89 -23.74 -36.98
N VAL A 467 -4.51 -25.00 -36.83
CA VAL A 467 -3.29 -25.48 -36.14
C VAL A 467 -3.45 -25.70 -34.62
N GLN A 468 -4.13 -26.79 -34.24
CA GLN A 468 -3.52 -27.81 -33.37
C GLN A 468 -4.35 -29.11 -33.34
N THR A 469 -3.66 -30.17 -33.78
CA THR A 469 -3.82 -31.58 -33.38
C THR A 469 -5.15 -32.30 -33.66
N ALA A 470 -5.24 -32.87 -34.86
CA ALA A 470 -5.96 -34.12 -35.10
C ALA A 470 -4.95 -35.27 -35.19
N ALA A 471 -4.93 -36.17 -34.22
CA ALA A 471 -4.57 -37.59 -34.36
C ALA A 471 -4.78 -38.32 -33.03
N LEU A 472 -5.88 -39.07 -32.91
CA LEU A 472 -5.90 -40.53 -32.61
C LEU A 472 -7.31 -40.99 -32.18
N GLU A 473 -7.83 -41.94 -32.98
CA GLU A 473 -8.78 -43.03 -32.67
C GLU A 473 -10.25 -42.67 -32.32
N GLN A 474 -11.22 -42.85 -33.24
CA GLN A 474 -11.99 -44.09 -33.53
C GLN A 474 -12.65 -44.72 -32.28
N ALA A 475 -13.93 -45.05 -32.20
CA ALA A 475 -15.08 -45.06 -33.11
C ALA A 475 -16.38 -45.41 -32.32
N VAL A 476 -17.53 -45.28 -33.00
CA VAL A 476 -18.79 -46.07 -32.87
C VAL A 476 -20.06 -45.38 -32.30
N ALA A 477 -21.02 -45.25 -33.23
CA ALA A 477 -22.50 -45.37 -33.14
C ALA A 477 -23.43 -44.15 -32.90
N GLN A 478 -24.26 -43.92 -33.93
CA GLN A 478 -25.51 -43.14 -34.03
C GLN A 478 -26.74 -43.92 -33.47
N PRO A 479 -28.01 -43.49 -33.65
CA PRO A 479 -28.66 -42.18 -33.49
C PRO A 479 -29.90 -42.23 -32.55
N LYS A 480 -30.43 -41.03 -32.27
CA LYS A 480 -31.72 -40.69 -31.62
C LYS A 480 -32.94 -41.37 -32.29
N PRO A 481 -34.08 -41.47 -31.59
CA PRO A 481 -35.26 -40.78 -32.12
C PRO A 481 -36.07 -40.01 -31.07
N ALA A 482 -36.85 -39.05 -31.58
CA ALA A 482 -37.65 -38.07 -30.87
C ALA A 482 -39.11 -38.52 -30.67
N ALA A 483 -39.71 -38.09 -29.56
CA ALA A 483 -41.13 -37.83 -29.28
C ALA A 483 -41.22 -37.54 -27.76
N ALA A 484 -42.06 -36.70 -27.18
CA ALA A 484 -43.20 -35.92 -27.63
C ALA A 484 -43.34 -34.69 -26.70
N ALA A 485 -44.14 -33.72 -27.14
CA ALA A 485 -44.42 -32.46 -26.48
C ALA A 485 -45.27 -32.59 -25.21
N GLU A 486 -44.92 -31.81 -24.18
CA GLU A 486 -45.89 -31.21 -23.24
C GLU A 486 -45.43 -29.78 -22.93
N THR A 487 -46.33 -28.81 -23.08
CA THR A 487 -46.16 -27.42 -22.67
C THR A 487 -46.43 -27.32 -21.17
N PRO A 488 -45.71 -26.46 -20.42
CA PRO A 488 -46.39 -25.24 -20.00
C PRO A 488 -45.48 -24.00 -19.78
N THR A 489 -46.14 -22.84 -19.86
CA THR A 489 -45.88 -21.59 -19.13
C THR A 489 -44.66 -20.75 -19.50
N ALA A 490 -44.97 -19.55 -19.99
CA ALA A 490 -44.07 -18.43 -20.19
C ALA A 490 -43.44 -17.97 -18.87
N GLN A 491 -42.16 -18.24 -18.70
CA GLN A 491 -41.24 -17.45 -17.90
C GLN A 491 -40.17 -16.95 -18.85
N THR A 492 -40.08 -15.62 -18.99
CA THR A 492 -38.94 -14.95 -19.61
C THR A 492 -37.75 -15.13 -18.68
N ASP A 493 -37.06 -16.25 -18.85
CA ASP A 493 -35.76 -16.54 -18.25
C ASP A 493 -34.69 -15.83 -19.09
N THR A 494 -34.38 -14.58 -18.73
CA THR A 494 -33.12 -13.95 -19.15
C THR A 494 -32.02 -14.63 -18.35
N GLY A 495 -31.47 -15.71 -18.91
CA GLY A 495 -30.37 -16.50 -18.35
C GLY A 495 -29.03 -15.77 -18.29
N GLU A 496 -29.01 -14.58 -17.70
CA GLU A 496 -27.81 -14.02 -17.10
C GLU A 496 -27.76 -14.54 -15.66
N GLU A 497 -26.98 -15.59 -15.41
CA GLU A 497 -26.57 -15.88 -14.04
C GLU A 497 -25.90 -14.61 -13.46
N PRO A 498 -26.29 -14.14 -12.27
CA PRO A 498 -25.68 -12.96 -11.69
C PRO A 498 -24.19 -13.21 -11.47
N LEU A 499 -23.35 -12.33 -12.00
CA LEU A 499 -21.91 -12.29 -11.67
C LEU A 499 -21.75 -12.49 -10.15
N PRO A 500 -20.85 -13.38 -9.67
CA PRO A 500 -20.63 -13.52 -8.25
C PRO A 500 -20.28 -12.16 -7.69
N ALA A 501 -21.05 -11.75 -6.68
CA ALA A 501 -20.99 -10.41 -6.16
C ALA A 501 -19.55 -10.11 -5.71
N PRO A 502 -18.97 -8.97 -6.12
CA PRO A 502 -17.63 -8.61 -5.71
C PRO A 502 -17.53 -8.63 -4.18
N GLU A 503 -16.57 -9.38 -3.65
CA GLU A 503 -16.32 -9.46 -2.22
C GLU A 503 -15.92 -8.08 -1.68
N GLY A 504 -16.88 -7.37 -1.10
CA GLY A 504 -16.68 -6.03 -0.58
C GLY A 504 -17.94 -5.45 0.05
N THR A 505 -17.80 -4.28 0.66
CA THR A 505 -18.91 -3.59 1.32
C THR A 505 -19.44 -2.49 0.41
N ARG A 506 -20.75 -2.49 0.14
CA ARG A 506 -21.37 -1.36 -0.57
C ARG A 506 -21.34 -0.11 0.32
N VAL A 507 -20.66 0.93 -0.15
CA VAL A 507 -20.49 2.23 0.52
C VAL A 507 -21.14 3.39 -0.22
N ILE A 508 -21.41 3.19 -1.52
CA ILE A 508 -22.07 4.17 -2.39
C ILE A 508 -23.19 3.44 -3.15
N SER A 509 -24.30 4.13 -3.43
CA SER A 509 -25.35 3.60 -4.29
C SER A 509 -24.88 3.45 -5.74
N GLU A 510 -25.36 2.45 -6.46
CA GLU A 510 -24.99 2.22 -7.87
C GLU A 510 -25.32 3.42 -8.76
N LYS A 511 -26.45 4.08 -8.49
CA LYS A 511 -26.86 5.33 -9.15
C LYS A 511 -25.80 6.43 -8.99
N ASN A 512 -25.34 6.67 -7.76
CA ASN A 512 -24.32 7.69 -7.50
C ASN A 512 -22.97 7.28 -8.07
N SER A 513 -22.63 5.99 -8.05
CA SER A 513 -21.42 5.48 -8.69
C SER A 513 -21.41 5.75 -10.20
N SER A 514 -22.52 5.48 -10.91
CA SER A 514 -22.67 5.78 -12.33
C SER A 514 -22.51 7.28 -12.63
N LEU A 515 -23.04 8.14 -11.75
CA LEU A 515 -22.88 9.58 -11.86
C LEU A 515 -21.42 10.04 -11.67
N LEU A 516 -20.73 9.46 -10.68
CA LEU A 516 -19.32 9.75 -10.41
C LEU A 516 -18.42 9.32 -11.57
N ARG A 517 -18.72 8.20 -12.26
CA ARG A 517 -18.02 7.81 -13.51
C ARG A 517 -18.08 8.92 -14.55
N ARG A 518 -19.27 9.48 -14.79
CA ARG A 518 -19.48 10.56 -15.75
C ARG A 518 -18.76 11.85 -15.35
N LEU A 519 -18.72 12.19 -14.06
CA LEU A 519 -17.94 13.32 -13.55
C LEU A 519 -16.43 13.14 -13.77
N LEU A 520 -15.91 11.92 -13.56
CA LEU A 520 -14.50 11.61 -13.81
C LEU A 520 -14.15 11.59 -15.30
N ARG A 521 -15.05 11.09 -16.16
CA ARG A 521 -14.90 11.21 -17.63
C ARG A 521 -14.83 12.68 -18.03
N LEU A 522 -15.71 13.52 -17.46
CA LEU A 522 -15.75 14.96 -17.74
C LEU A 522 -14.45 15.69 -17.37
N ASP A 523 -13.80 15.36 -16.25
CA ASP A 523 -12.50 15.96 -15.88
C ASP A 523 -11.41 15.64 -16.91
N VAL A 524 -11.48 14.48 -17.56
CA VAL A 524 -10.55 14.10 -18.65
C VAL A 524 -10.97 14.70 -19.99
N THR A 525 -12.25 14.79 -20.34
CA THR A 525 -12.63 15.39 -21.64
C THR A 525 -12.52 16.91 -21.64
N SER A 526 -12.74 17.57 -20.50
CA SER A 526 -12.97 19.02 -20.45
C SER A 526 -12.28 19.73 -19.27
N GLY A 527 -11.72 18.98 -18.32
CA GLY A 527 -11.17 19.52 -17.07
C GLY A 527 -9.65 19.58 -16.99
N THR A 528 -9.17 19.37 -15.77
CA THR A 528 -7.74 19.36 -15.41
C THR A 528 -7.01 18.09 -15.83
N GLY A 529 -7.74 17.01 -16.13
CA GLY A 529 -7.21 15.69 -16.47
C GLY A 529 -6.98 15.45 -17.96
N ARG A 530 -7.12 16.45 -18.84
CA ARG A 530 -7.16 16.28 -20.30
C ARG A 530 -6.01 15.49 -20.94
N THR A 531 -4.82 15.64 -20.40
CA THR A 531 -3.62 14.95 -20.88
C THR A 531 -3.59 13.46 -20.52
N ALA A 532 -4.50 12.99 -19.68
CA ALA A 532 -4.67 11.57 -19.37
C ALA A 532 -5.50 10.81 -20.41
N GLU A 533 -6.11 11.51 -21.37
CA GLU A 533 -6.87 10.84 -22.42
C GLU A 533 -5.99 9.87 -23.19
N SER A 534 -6.50 8.65 -23.39
CA SER A 534 -5.88 7.62 -24.22
C SER A 534 -6.91 7.22 -25.28
N PRO A 535 -6.68 7.52 -26.56
CA PRO A 535 -7.69 7.35 -27.62
C PRO A 535 -8.27 5.93 -27.65
N GLY A 536 -9.60 5.84 -27.62
CA GLY A 536 -10.36 4.58 -27.62
C GLY A 536 -10.44 3.87 -26.27
N TYR A 537 -9.78 4.37 -25.22
CA TYR A 537 -9.85 3.79 -23.87
C TYR A 537 -10.79 4.54 -22.91
N PHE A 538 -11.34 5.70 -23.29
CA PHE A 538 -12.33 6.46 -22.51
C PHE A 538 -11.91 6.66 -21.05
N VAL A 539 -10.72 7.21 -20.84
CA VAL A 539 -10.17 7.40 -19.51
C VAL A 539 -11.03 8.42 -18.75
N GLY A 540 -11.36 8.13 -17.50
CA GLY A 540 -11.85 9.13 -16.57
C GLY A 540 -10.97 9.14 -15.32
N GLY A 541 -10.79 10.28 -14.68
CA GLY A 541 -9.84 10.36 -13.58
C GLY A 541 -9.82 11.69 -12.86
N LYS A 542 -8.93 11.80 -11.87
CA LYS A 542 -8.75 13.00 -11.08
C LYS A 542 -7.27 13.28 -10.81
N THR A 543 -6.89 14.53 -11.02
CA THR A 543 -5.60 15.10 -10.60
C THR A 543 -5.54 15.31 -9.08
N GLY A 544 -4.38 15.04 -8.49
CA GLY A 544 -3.99 15.38 -7.12
C GLY A 544 -2.68 16.14 -7.13
N THR A 545 -2.65 17.33 -6.53
CA THR A 545 -1.41 18.06 -6.31
C THR A 545 -1.47 18.65 -4.92
N ALA A 546 -0.47 18.33 -4.11
CA ALA A 546 -0.34 18.81 -2.74
C ALA A 546 1.10 19.29 -2.52
N GLU A 547 1.25 20.36 -1.75
CA GLU A 547 2.59 20.79 -1.33
C GLU A 547 3.16 19.76 -0.36
N LYS A 548 4.45 19.45 -0.50
CA LYS A 548 5.13 18.46 0.34
C LYS A 548 5.25 18.99 1.76
N ILE A 549 4.97 18.14 2.75
CA ILE A 549 5.17 18.49 4.16
C ILE A 549 6.66 18.45 4.48
N GLY A 550 7.16 19.52 5.12
CA GLY A 550 8.55 19.63 5.55
C GLY A 550 8.87 18.77 6.78
N PRO A 551 10.15 18.49 7.07
CA PRO A 551 10.58 17.63 8.18
C PRO A 551 10.21 18.17 9.57
N HIS A 552 9.93 19.47 9.69
CA HIS A 552 9.51 20.12 10.94
C HIS A 552 8.03 20.52 10.93
N GLY A 553 7.24 19.96 10.01
CA GLY A 553 5.87 20.36 9.72
C GLY A 553 5.77 21.56 8.78
N GLY A 554 4.53 21.89 8.39
CA GLY A 554 4.24 22.93 7.39
C GLY A 554 4.60 22.51 5.96
N TYR A 555 4.26 23.37 4.98
CA TYR A 555 4.45 23.08 3.56
C TYR A 555 5.78 23.62 3.03
N LEU A 556 6.46 22.79 2.23
CA LEU A 556 7.57 23.19 1.39
C LEU A 556 7.00 23.86 0.13
N LYS A 557 7.02 25.19 0.11
CA LYS A 557 6.48 25.97 -1.01
C LYS A 557 7.14 25.54 -2.32
N HIS A 558 6.31 25.37 -3.36
CA HIS A 558 6.72 24.99 -4.71
C HIS A 558 7.35 23.59 -4.83
N VAL A 559 7.28 22.77 -3.79
CA VAL A 559 7.67 21.36 -3.84
C VAL A 559 6.41 20.52 -3.73
N ASN A 560 6.03 19.84 -4.81
CA ASN A 560 4.75 19.16 -4.90
C ASN A 560 4.88 17.64 -4.84
N ILE A 561 3.87 16.98 -4.31
CA ILE A 561 3.51 15.61 -4.67
C ILE A 561 2.45 15.71 -5.76
N SER A 562 2.72 15.13 -6.93
CA SER A 562 1.80 15.16 -8.07
C SER A 562 1.31 13.76 -8.40
N ALA A 563 0.00 13.57 -8.35
CA ALA A 563 -0.63 12.28 -8.57
C ALA A 563 -1.81 12.38 -9.55
N PHE A 564 -2.07 11.32 -10.30
CA PHE A 564 -3.28 11.16 -11.09
C PHE A 564 -3.84 9.76 -10.88
N THR A 565 -5.13 9.67 -10.61
CA THR A 565 -5.86 8.40 -10.58
C THR A 565 -6.77 8.37 -11.81
N GLY A 566 -6.46 7.51 -12.76
CA GLY A 566 -7.28 7.23 -13.94
C GLY A 566 -7.95 5.87 -13.80
N ILE A 567 -9.14 5.72 -14.36
CA ILE A 567 -9.85 4.45 -14.50
C ILE A 567 -10.28 4.32 -15.95
N PHE A 568 -10.15 3.11 -16.50
CA PHE A 568 -10.49 2.83 -17.88
C PHE A 568 -11.05 1.41 -18.07
N PRO A 569 -11.90 1.20 -19.09
CA PRO A 569 -12.70 2.21 -19.79
C PRO A 569 -13.81 2.79 -18.92
N MET A 570 -14.09 4.09 -18.94
CA MET A 570 -15.05 4.68 -17.98
C MET A 570 -16.52 4.31 -18.26
N ASN A 571 -16.86 3.90 -19.48
CA ASN A 571 -18.16 3.33 -19.84
C ASN A 571 -18.38 1.96 -19.19
N THR A 572 -17.32 1.15 -19.07
CA THR A 572 -17.35 -0.15 -18.38
C THR A 572 -16.07 -0.31 -17.54
N PRO A 573 -16.00 0.34 -16.35
CA PRO A 573 -14.76 0.45 -15.57
C PRO A 573 -14.14 -0.90 -15.25
N ARG A 574 -12.88 -1.14 -15.62
CA ARG A 574 -12.19 -2.40 -15.28
C ARG A 574 -10.92 -2.20 -14.47
N TYR A 575 -10.05 -1.27 -14.87
CA TYR A 575 -8.78 -1.04 -14.17
C TYR A 575 -8.63 0.40 -13.71
N ALA A 576 -8.17 0.56 -12.47
CA ALA A 576 -7.66 1.81 -11.94
C ALA A 576 -6.14 1.86 -12.12
N VAL A 577 -5.63 2.95 -12.70
CA VAL A 577 -4.22 3.27 -12.86
C VAL A 577 -3.90 4.52 -12.06
N TYR A 578 -2.99 4.40 -11.11
CA TYR A 578 -2.50 5.50 -10.32
C TYR A 578 -1.04 5.76 -10.65
N VAL A 579 -0.67 7.03 -10.80
CA VAL A 579 0.72 7.49 -10.89
C VAL A 579 0.93 8.62 -9.92
N MET A 580 2.04 8.59 -9.18
CA MET A 580 2.51 9.67 -8.33
C MET A 580 3.99 9.93 -8.59
N LEU A 581 4.34 11.21 -8.67
CA LEU A 581 5.71 11.72 -8.72
C LEU A 581 5.97 12.59 -7.49
N ASP A 582 7.04 12.28 -6.75
CA ASP A 582 7.50 13.05 -5.60
C ASP A 582 8.49 14.13 -6.04
N SER A 583 8.14 15.38 -5.75
CA SER A 583 8.95 16.57 -6.01
C SER A 583 9.38 16.73 -7.48
N PRO A 584 8.49 16.52 -8.48
CA PRO A 584 8.84 16.71 -9.88
C PRO A 584 9.24 18.17 -10.15
N LYS A 585 10.20 18.34 -11.05
CA LYS A 585 10.71 19.62 -11.52
C LYS A 585 9.99 20.07 -12.78
N PRO A 586 9.82 21.38 -12.98
CA PRO A 586 9.21 21.91 -14.18
C PRO A 586 10.13 21.67 -15.38
N THR A 587 9.54 21.46 -16.55
CA THR A 587 10.27 21.35 -17.81
C THR A 587 9.68 22.33 -18.84
N PRO A 588 10.37 22.58 -19.97
CA PRO A 588 9.77 23.35 -21.07
C PRO A 588 8.43 22.77 -21.55
N GLN A 589 8.31 21.43 -21.56
CA GLN A 589 7.10 20.72 -21.99
C GLN A 589 5.94 20.87 -21.00
N THR A 590 6.22 21.12 -19.72
CA THR A 590 5.18 21.41 -18.72
C THR A 590 4.87 22.90 -18.61
N HIS A 591 5.45 23.76 -19.48
CA HIS A 591 5.30 25.22 -19.44
C HIS A 591 5.63 25.82 -18.06
N GLY A 592 6.60 25.25 -17.36
CA GLY A 592 6.98 25.71 -16.01
C GLY A 592 6.09 25.17 -14.87
N TRP A 593 5.07 24.36 -15.17
CA TRP A 593 4.19 23.77 -14.15
C TRP A 593 4.76 22.47 -13.59
N THR A 594 4.47 22.21 -12.31
CA THR A 594 4.81 20.94 -11.62
C THR A 594 3.56 20.18 -11.17
N THR A 595 2.38 20.52 -11.68
CA THR A 595 1.11 19.92 -11.27
C THR A 595 0.83 18.61 -12.01
N ALA A 596 -0.02 17.76 -11.42
CA ALA A 596 -0.35 16.43 -11.93
C ALA A 596 -0.88 16.40 -13.38
N GLY A 597 -1.62 17.44 -13.80
CA GLY A 597 -2.13 17.54 -15.17
C GLY A 597 -1.03 17.64 -16.24
N TRP A 598 0.20 18.00 -15.86
CA TRP A 598 1.32 18.12 -16.80
C TRP A 598 2.34 16.98 -16.70
N ASN A 599 2.29 16.17 -15.64
CA ASN A 599 3.26 15.11 -15.41
C ASN A 599 2.63 13.72 -15.20
N ALA A 600 1.83 13.51 -14.14
CA ALA A 600 1.23 12.23 -13.81
C ALA A 600 0.12 11.83 -14.80
N ALA A 601 -0.74 12.76 -15.20
CA ALA A 601 -1.82 12.53 -16.16
C ALA A 601 -1.32 12.00 -17.52
N PRO A 602 -0.37 12.64 -18.22
CA PRO A 602 0.16 12.08 -19.48
C PRO A 602 0.93 10.78 -19.27
N THR A 603 1.52 10.55 -18.09
CA THR A 603 2.15 9.27 -17.76
C THR A 603 1.11 8.15 -17.68
N VAL A 604 -0.07 8.42 -17.09
CA VAL A 604 -1.19 7.47 -17.06
C VAL A 604 -1.69 7.15 -18.47
N SER A 605 -1.83 8.15 -19.36
CA SER A 605 -2.21 7.90 -20.76
C SER A 605 -1.26 6.93 -21.47
N LYS A 606 0.06 7.13 -21.31
CA LYS A 606 1.10 6.26 -21.88
C LYS A 606 1.09 4.85 -21.30
N ILE A 607 0.87 4.73 -19.98
CA ILE A 607 0.72 3.43 -19.34
C ILE A 607 -0.49 2.71 -19.93
N ILE A 608 -1.67 3.34 -19.92
CA ILE A 608 -2.93 2.74 -20.40
C ILE A 608 -2.82 2.25 -21.84
N SER A 609 -2.25 3.06 -22.74
CA SER A 609 -2.13 2.68 -24.15
C SER A 609 -1.24 1.46 -24.39
N ARG A 610 -0.23 1.25 -23.54
CA ARG A 610 0.67 0.09 -23.62
C ARG A 610 0.14 -1.14 -22.89
N ILE A 611 -0.55 -0.98 -21.77
CA ILE A 611 -1.04 -2.12 -20.95
C ILE A 611 -2.43 -2.61 -21.38
N GLY A 612 -3.25 -1.76 -22.00
CA GLY A 612 -4.63 -2.10 -22.40
C GLY A 612 -4.73 -3.44 -23.14
N PRO A 613 -3.97 -3.67 -24.23
CA PRO A 613 -4.02 -4.93 -24.97
C PRO A 613 -3.52 -6.13 -24.16
N MET A 614 -2.57 -5.92 -23.24
CA MET A 614 -2.08 -6.97 -22.34
C MET A 614 -3.17 -7.41 -21.36
N LEU A 615 -4.02 -6.46 -20.96
CA LEU A 615 -5.18 -6.66 -20.10
C LEU A 615 -6.45 -7.08 -20.87
N GLN A 616 -6.33 -7.41 -22.16
CA GLN A 616 -7.45 -7.76 -23.04
C GLN A 616 -8.51 -6.64 -23.19
N ILE A 617 -8.08 -5.39 -23.02
CA ILE A 617 -8.91 -4.22 -23.29
C ILE A 617 -8.36 -3.55 -24.54
N PHE A 618 -9.12 -3.61 -25.63
CA PHE A 618 -8.75 -3.00 -26.90
C PHE A 618 -9.41 -1.63 -27.05
N PRO A 619 -8.76 -0.66 -27.73
CA PRO A 619 -9.31 0.67 -27.91
C PRO A 619 -10.51 0.62 -28.87
N ASP A 620 -11.64 1.20 -28.47
CA ASP A 620 -12.81 1.37 -29.33
C ASP A 620 -12.84 2.80 -29.89
N THR A 621 -12.22 2.99 -31.06
CA THR A 621 -12.26 4.27 -31.78
C THR A 621 -13.45 4.38 -32.73
N ALA A 622 -14.10 3.26 -33.07
CA ALA A 622 -15.21 3.22 -34.01
C ALA A 622 -16.48 3.82 -33.40
N HIS A 623 -16.76 3.52 -32.13
CA HIS A 623 -17.96 3.99 -31.41
C HIS A 623 -17.66 5.15 -30.46
N ALA A 624 -16.51 5.81 -30.60
CA ALA A 624 -16.06 6.82 -29.63
C ALA A 624 -17.06 7.96 -29.42
N ALA A 625 -17.66 8.48 -30.49
CA ALA A 625 -18.66 9.55 -30.38
C ALA A 625 -19.93 9.11 -29.64
N GLU A 626 -20.37 7.87 -29.85
CA GLU A 626 -21.57 7.32 -29.20
C GLU A 626 -21.33 7.07 -27.71
N ILE A 627 -20.17 6.50 -27.37
CA ILE A 627 -19.77 6.24 -25.99
C ILE A 627 -19.60 7.55 -25.21
N ASP A 628 -18.90 8.53 -25.79
CA ASP A 628 -18.75 9.84 -25.14
C ASP A 628 -20.09 10.56 -25.00
N ALA A 629 -20.99 10.46 -25.98
CA ALA A 629 -22.35 11.02 -25.88
C ALA A 629 -23.16 10.36 -24.75
N ALA A 630 -23.07 9.03 -24.58
CA ALA A 630 -23.75 8.31 -23.51
C ALA A 630 -23.23 8.69 -22.10
N MET A 631 -21.92 9.00 -22.00
CA MET A 631 -21.29 9.40 -20.74
C MET A 631 -21.35 10.91 -20.48
N ALA A 632 -21.65 11.72 -21.49
CA ALA A 632 -21.55 13.17 -21.44
C ALA A 632 -22.36 13.78 -20.28
N LEU A 633 -21.75 14.68 -19.53
CA LEU A 633 -22.44 15.60 -18.62
C LEU A 633 -22.24 17.03 -19.13
N PRO A 634 -23.29 17.86 -19.16
CA PRO A 634 -23.13 19.27 -19.49
C PRO A 634 -22.24 19.95 -18.44
N MET A 635 -21.20 20.64 -18.89
CA MET A 635 -20.39 21.52 -18.04
C MET A 635 -21.23 22.65 -17.45
N HIS A 636 -22.14 23.22 -18.25
CA HIS A 636 -23.02 24.33 -17.85
C HIS A 636 -24.50 23.93 -18.02
N PRO A 637 -25.04 23.10 -17.12
CA PRO A 637 -26.44 22.69 -17.18
C PRO A 637 -27.38 23.90 -16.95
N PRO A 638 -28.56 23.93 -17.58
CA PRO A 638 -29.60 24.89 -17.21
C PRO A 638 -30.03 24.62 -15.75
N VAL A 639 -30.05 25.67 -14.92
CA VAL A 639 -30.38 25.56 -13.49
C VAL A 639 -31.82 25.05 -13.35
N PRO A 640 -32.06 23.86 -12.76
CA PRO A 640 -33.41 23.39 -12.51
C PRO A 640 -34.14 24.34 -11.56
N ARG A 641 -35.45 24.54 -11.77
CA ARG A 641 -36.27 25.38 -10.89
C ARG A 641 -36.24 24.81 -9.46
N GLY A 642 -35.97 25.68 -8.48
CA GLY A 642 -35.92 25.31 -7.06
C GLY A 642 -34.54 24.88 -6.55
N VAL A 643 -33.52 24.85 -7.41
CA VAL A 643 -32.14 24.58 -6.98
C VAL A 643 -31.58 25.74 -6.16
N ARG A 644 -31.01 25.39 -5.01
CA ARG A 644 -30.54 26.33 -4.00
C ARG A 644 -29.06 26.69 -4.26
N PRO A 645 -28.68 27.97 -4.22
CA PRO A 645 -27.26 28.33 -4.17
C PRO A 645 -26.65 27.90 -2.82
N LEU A 646 -25.53 27.16 -2.83
CA LEU A 646 -24.80 26.71 -1.65
C LEU A 646 -23.43 27.42 -1.54
N GLY A 647 -23.12 28.01 -0.38
CA GLY A 647 -21.92 28.86 -0.23
C GLY A 647 -22.09 29.96 0.82
N PRO A 648 -21.14 30.91 0.94
CA PRO A 648 -21.17 31.94 1.97
C PRO A 648 -22.50 32.72 1.96
N GLY A 649 -23.19 32.75 3.10
CA GLY A 649 -24.53 33.36 3.23
C GLY A 649 -25.70 32.39 3.01
N ASN A 650 -25.53 31.32 2.23
CA ASN A 650 -26.59 30.36 1.89
C ASN A 650 -26.31 28.91 2.32
N ASP A 651 -25.16 28.64 2.93
CA ASP A 651 -24.74 27.34 3.50
C ASP A 651 -25.65 26.97 4.71
N PRO A 652 -26.41 25.85 4.66
CA PRO A 652 -27.21 25.33 5.77
C PRO A 652 -26.39 24.66 6.88
N GLY A 653 -25.16 24.24 6.58
CA GLY A 653 -24.22 23.62 7.51
C GLY A 653 -23.25 24.59 8.17
N ASP A 654 -23.23 25.87 7.78
CA ASP A 654 -22.24 26.86 8.26
C ASP A 654 -22.22 26.91 9.79
N PRO A 655 -21.15 26.40 10.42
CA PRO A 655 -21.05 26.35 11.86
C PRO A 655 -20.99 27.74 12.48
N ARG A 656 -20.70 28.80 11.70
CA ARG A 656 -20.83 30.20 12.16
C ARG A 656 -22.30 30.60 12.31
N LYS A 657 -23.20 30.10 11.47
CA LYS A 657 -24.66 30.30 11.64
C LYS A 657 -25.18 29.52 12.83
N ALA A 658 -24.73 28.28 13.02
CA ALA A 658 -25.08 27.49 14.20
C ALA A 658 -24.53 28.12 15.49
N GLU A 659 -23.29 28.64 15.46
CA GLU A 659 -22.69 29.35 16.60
C GLU A 659 -23.36 30.70 16.85
N ALA A 660 -23.72 31.45 15.80
CA ALA A 660 -24.49 32.68 15.91
C ALA A 660 -25.88 32.43 16.47
N ALA A 661 -26.58 31.38 16.01
CA ALA A 661 -27.86 30.95 16.55
C ALA A 661 -27.74 30.55 18.02
N ARG A 662 -26.72 29.77 18.40
CA ARG A 662 -26.45 29.41 19.81
C ARG A 662 -26.11 30.62 20.67
N LYS A 663 -25.39 31.61 20.14
CA LYS A 663 -25.11 32.88 20.83
C LYS A 663 -26.39 33.71 20.98
N ALA A 664 -27.25 33.75 19.96
CA ALA A 664 -28.53 34.44 20.01
C ALA A 664 -29.50 33.78 21.00
N GLU A 665 -29.55 32.45 21.04
CA GLU A 665 -30.34 31.68 22.01
C GLU A 665 -29.89 31.93 23.45
N LYS A 666 -28.57 31.87 23.71
CA LYS A 666 -28.01 32.24 25.03
C LYS A 666 -28.26 33.70 25.40
N ALA A 667 -28.25 34.61 24.42
CA ALA A 667 -28.57 36.01 24.65
C ALA A 667 -30.05 36.18 25.02
N ALA A 668 -30.96 35.51 24.31
CA ALA A 668 -32.39 35.52 24.59
C ALA A 668 -32.72 34.91 25.96
N GLU A 669 -32.07 33.81 26.33
CA GLU A 669 -32.21 33.17 27.64
C GLU A 669 -31.75 34.10 28.78
N LYS A 670 -30.61 34.79 28.58
CA LYS A 670 -30.11 35.80 29.52
C LYS A 670 -31.04 37.00 29.64
N GLN A 671 -31.67 37.43 28.55
CA GLN A 671 -32.63 38.53 28.52
C GLN A 671 -33.92 38.16 29.27
N LYS A 672 -34.44 36.96 29.03
CA LYS A 672 -35.60 36.40 29.74
C LYS A 672 -35.35 36.26 31.25
N LEU A 673 -34.14 35.85 31.64
CA LEU A 673 -33.74 35.78 33.05
C LEU A 673 -33.62 37.17 33.71
N ALA A 674 -33.22 38.19 32.94
CA ALA A 674 -33.15 39.57 33.42
C ALA A 674 -34.56 40.18 33.60
N GLU A 675 -35.51 39.88 32.71
CA GLU A 675 -36.91 40.30 32.83
C GLU A 675 -37.62 39.64 34.01
N LEU A 676 -37.42 38.34 34.23
CA LEU A 676 -37.93 37.62 35.40
C LEU A 676 -37.41 38.21 36.72
N LYS A 677 -36.12 38.57 36.78
CA LYS A 677 -35.55 39.25 37.95
C LYS A 677 -36.11 40.65 38.17
N LYS A 678 -36.51 41.34 37.10
CA LYS A 678 -37.12 42.68 37.19
C LYS A 678 -38.58 42.60 37.66
N GLN A 679 -39.31 41.55 37.29
CA GLN A 679 -40.66 41.26 37.79
C GLN A 679 -40.67 40.82 39.26
N HIS A 680 -39.75 39.94 39.67
CA HIS A 680 -39.59 39.60 41.09
C HIS A 680 -39.04 40.76 41.93
N GLY A 681 -38.22 41.64 41.36
CA GLY A 681 -37.75 42.85 42.03
C GLY A 681 -38.82 43.93 42.24
N SER A 682 -39.89 43.93 41.44
CA SER A 682 -41.05 44.81 41.64
C SER A 682 -42.07 44.26 42.63
N GLU A 683 -42.16 42.94 42.82
CA GLU A 683 -43.05 42.34 43.83
C GLU A 683 -42.51 42.47 45.27
N VAL A 684 -41.19 42.65 45.46
CA VAL A 684 -40.58 42.83 46.81
C VAL A 684 -40.50 44.31 47.24
N MET A 685 -41.08 45.23 46.47
CA MET A 685 -41.23 46.65 46.88
C MET A 685 -42.68 47.07 47.14
N ASP A 686 -43.64 46.15 47.04
CA ASP A 686 -45.07 46.39 47.32
C ASP A 686 -45.64 45.50 48.45
N GLU A 687 -44.77 44.87 49.26
CA GLU A 687 -45.04 44.36 50.62
C GLU A 687 -44.20 45.14 51.63
#